data_AF-A0A7G9FFM9-F1
#
_entry.id   AF-A0A7G9FFM9-F1
#
_cell.length_a   1.000
_cell.length_b   1.000
_cell.length_c   1.000
_cell.angle_alpha   90.00
_cell.angle_beta   90.00
_cell.angle_gamma   90.00
#
_symmetry.space_group_name_H-M   'P 1'
#
loop_
_entity.id
_entity.type
_entity.pdbx_description
1 polymer ?
#
loop_
_entity_poly.entity_id
_entity_poly.type
_entity_poly.pdbx_seq_one_letter_code
_entity_poly.pdbx_strand_id
1 'polypeptide(L)'
;MVIAIDGPAGTGKSTIASLLAKKLGITFLNSGSFYRALTLALLKNGIDLNDEEAVVDFCKKQKLDYVDSHLILNGDDVESLLHSDEVSAHAAGVSAFPEVRRFVNARLRELTKSLDIVSEGRDMTTVVFPDADCKFYLDASLDVQAERRFKQGVSGMSLEEIKEAIKKRDEIDKNKKEGALVVAPDAVYIDTSTLTIEKVCEIILNQIHVKGSKMETQEVEKEQNRDSKDKFQTQLEESLSSLSTPEDGQLIDGTIVAVTDDTVFIDVNCKSEGRIPRSEFGSKTPEVGDTVTVKLIKKFGKNGPEISKRQADEKRLWKDISQAFKDKMPIDGTVTKVVKGGFEVDLGGGIRAFLPISQSDSQKVEKPESLVGTEGKMYIERLYSDNKANVVVNRRKYLEERIDKARDEFFTNVKIGDTVKGTVKSFTSFGAFIDLGGFDGLLHINDMSWGHVARPKDFVKKGQEIELKVIRMDEAEKRINLSLKHFSEDPWMHFEDAYHVNDVVKGKVTKLTDFGAFIELEEGIEGLVHISEFSWTKKVNKPSDMVKVGDEVECMILGYDIQAGRVSLGLKQVTANPWDTIGEKYPVGSRVKGKVVKITNAGAFVALEDGIDAFLHGDDISWTKKIKHPGSELEQDQEIEAVVIENDAESHRIRLGLKQLTDNPWKLFAEAHKPGSTLEGEITSITEFGLFVKAPEGIEGLVNKTNLSEDRNIPFEEAVKNYKVGDKINVYVVDVNVEKEKIAFSVREFKKAQERAAISQYIAKPDENDGAYTFGDFLQTQKKD
;
A
#
# COMPACT_ATOMS: atom_id res chain seq x y z
N MET A 1 -38.09 18.90 -0.25
CA MET A 1 -36.64 18.84 -0.53
C MET A 1 -36.13 17.42 -0.31
N VAL A 2 -35.57 16.82 -1.35
CA VAL A 2 -34.95 15.49 -1.33
C VAL A 2 -33.46 15.62 -1.61
N ILE A 3 -32.65 15.20 -0.64
CA ILE A 3 -31.18 15.12 -0.79
C ILE A 3 -30.80 13.64 -0.86
N ALA A 4 -30.24 13.21 -1.98
CA ALA A 4 -29.80 11.84 -2.20
C ALA A 4 -28.26 11.73 -2.15
N ILE A 5 -27.75 10.80 -1.35
CA ILE A 5 -26.31 10.55 -1.18
C ILE A 5 -26.00 9.08 -1.50
N ASP A 6 -25.17 8.86 -2.51
CA ASP A 6 -24.67 7.54 -2.91
C ASP A 6 -23.18 7.37 -2.63
N GLY A 7 -22.70 6.12 -2.60
CA GLY A 7 -21.27 5.80 -2.52
C GLY A 7 -20.99 4.33 -2.21
N PRO A 8 -19.73 3.88 -2.18
CA PRO A 8 -19.31 2.56 -1.70
C PRO A 8 -19.32 2.43 -0.17
N ALA A 9 -19.20 1.22 0.37
CA ALA A 9 -19.26 1.00 1.82
C ALA A 9 -18.07 1.64 2.56
N GLY A 10 -18.25 2.09 3.80
CA GLY A 10 -17.12 2.65 4.59
C GLY A 10 -16.70 4.08 4.23
N THR A 11 -17.38 4.75 3.30
CA THR A 11 -17.10 6.16 2.94
C THR A 11 -17.62 7.18 3.97
N GLY A 12 -18.35 6.76 4.99
CA GLY A 12 -18.88 7.65 6.04
C GLY A 12 -20.22 8.33 5.70
N LYS A 13 -20.85 7.93 4.60
CA LYS A 13 -22.17 8.40 4.13
C LYS A 13 -23.26 8.40 5.21
N SER A 14 -23.38 7.37 6.06
CA SER A 14 -24.41 7.35 7.12
C SER A 14 -24.20 8.44 8.15
N THR A 15 -22.93 8.64 8.54
CA THR A 15 -22.55 9.69 9.48
C THR A 15 -22.76 11.07 8.87
N ILE A 16 -22.39 11.26 7.60
CA ILE A 16 -22.54 12.52 6.88
C ILE A 16 -24.03 12.86 6.68
N ALA A 17 -24.83 11.90 6.23
CA ALA A 17 -26.26 12.05 5.98
C ALA A 17 -27.03 12.36 7.27
N SER A 18 -26.72 11.65 8.38
CA SER A 18 -27.31 11.93 9.69
C SER A 18 -26.95 13.32 10.22
N LEU A 19 -25.69 13.74 10.07
CA LEU A 19 -25.26 15.09 10.45
C LEU A 19 -25.91 16.18 9.60
N LEU A 20 -26.05 15.95 8.29
CA LEU A 20 -26.74 16.85 7.37
C LEU A 20 -28.22 17.00 7.72
N ALA A 21 -28.91 15.88 7.95
CA ALA A 21 -30.31 15.86 8.36
C ALA A 21 -30.52 16.67 9.65
N LYS A 22 -29.67 16.47 10.66
CA LYS A 22 -29.71 17.21 11.92
C LYS A 22 -29.45 18.71 11.75
N LYS A 23 -28.50 19.10 10.87
CA LYS A 23 -28.18 20.51 10.61
C LYS A 23 -29.27 21.22 9.81
N LEU A 24 -29.93 20.52 8.90
CA LEU A 24 -31.01 21.06 8.06
C LEU A 24 -32.40 20.95 8.69
N GLY A 25 -32.54 20.19 9.79
CA GLY A 25 -33.82 19.97 10.45
C GLY A 25 -34.79 19.07 9.68
N ILE A 26 -34.25 18.18 8.83
CA ILE A 26 -35.02 17.29 7.94
C ILE A 26 -34.82 15.82 8.33
N THR A 27 -35.67 14.92 7.85
CA THR A 27 -35.65 13.50 8.25
C THR A 27 -34.48 12.76 7.60
N PHE A 28 -33.67 12.06 8.40
CA PHE A 28 -32.65 11.14 7.88
C PHE A 28 -33.31 9.82 7.49
N LEU A 29 -32.99 9.27 6.32
CA LEU A 29 -33.53 7.99 5.88
C LEU A 29 -32.40 7.08 5.36
N ASN A 30 -32.32 5.88 5.94
CA ASN A 30 -31.40 4.84 5.49
C ASN A 30 -32.14 3.76 4.69
N SER A 31 -31.91 3.70 3.38
CA SER A 31 -32.51 2.67 2.51
C SER A 31 -32.15 1.24 2.95
N GLY A 32 -30.97 1.04 3.52
CA GLY A 32 -30.51 -0.26 4.04
C GLY A 32 -31.33 -0.78 5.22
N SER A 33 -31.92 0.10 6.03
CA SER A 33 -32.77 -0.29 7.16
C SER A 33 -34.05 -0.98 6.69
N PHE A 34 -34.62 -0.58 5.55
CA PHE A 34 -35.83 -1.21 4.98
C PHE A 34 -35.59 -2.67 4.59
N TYR A 35 -34.47 -2.94 3.91
CA TYR A 35 -34.10 -4.32 3.56
C TYR A 35 -33.79 -5.17 4.80
N ARG A 36 -33.17 -4.60 5.83
CA ARG A 36 -32.92 -5.27 7.11
C ARG A 36 -34.21 -5.59 7.86
N ALA A 37 -35.20 -4.69 7.87
CA ALA A 37 -36.49 -4.95 8.52
C ALA A 37 -37.24 -6.08 7.82
N LEU A 38 -37.25 -6.10 6.48
CA LEU A 38 -37.82 -7.21 5.72
C LEU A 38 -37.09 -8.52 5.99
N THR A 39 -35.76 -8.48 6.08
CA THR A 39 -34.94 -9.67 6.43
C THR A 39 -35.26 -10.17 7.83
N LEU A 40 -35.38 -9.27 8.82
CA LEU A 40 -35.79 -9.60 10.17
C LEU A 40 -37.19 -10.25 10.18
N ALA A 41 -38.13 -9.73 9.38
CA ALA A 41 -39.47 -10.27 9.24
C ALA A 41 -39.46 -11.70 8.69
N LEU A 42 -38.65 -11.95 7.64
CA LEU A 42 -38.48 -13.27 7.02
C LEU A 42 -37.88 -14.28 8.01
N LEU A 43 -36.82 -13.89 8.72
CA LEU A 43 -36.14 -14.73 9.70
C LEU A 43 -37.06 -15.08 10.88
N LYS A 44 -37.79 -14.10 11.43
CA LYS A 44 -38.75 -14.34 12.52
C LYS A 44 -39.86 -15.33 12.16
N ASN A 45 -40.22 -15.41 10.87
CA ASN A 45 -41.28 -16.29 10.37
C ASN A 45 -40.74 -17.58 9.72
N GLY A 46 -39.41 -17.81 9.77
CA GLY A 46 -38.79 -19.04 9.27
C GLY A 46 -38.94 -19.26 7.76
N ILE A 47 -39.03 -18.18 6.98
CA ILE A 47 -39.16 -18.26 5.52
C ILE A 47 -37.79 -18.53 4.91
N ASP A 48 -37.73 -19.50 3.99
CA ASP A 48 -36.49 -19.80 3.25
C ASP A 48 -36.11 -18.61 2.37
N LEU A 49 -34.93 -18.05 2.62
CA LEU A 49 -34.41 -16.88 1.91
C LEU A 49 -33.96 -17.20 0.47
N ASN A 50 -33.88 -18.49 0.12
CA ASN A 50 -33.54 -18.93 -1.24
C ASN A 50 -34.77 -19.06 -2.15
N ASP A 51 -35.98 -19.06 -1.59
CA ASP A 51 -37.23 -19.13 -2.34
C ASP A 51 -37.71 -17.70 -2.69
N GLU A 52 -37.36 -17.24 -3.89
CA GLU A 52 -37.70 -15.90 -4.38
C GLU A 52 -39.22 -15.61 -4.35
N GLU A 53 -40.05 -16.61 -4.68
CA GLU A 53 -41.50 -16.41 -4.80
C GLU A 53 -42.14 -16.26 -3.41
N ALA A 54 -41.72 -17.10 -2.45
CA ALA A 54 -42.15 -17.02 -1.06
C ALA A 54 -41.68 -15.72 -0.38
N VAL A 55 -40.43 -15.31 -0.62
CA VAL A 55 -39.87 -14.06 -0.10
C VAL A 55 -40.65 -12.85 -0.60
N VAL A 56 -40.93 -12.77 -1.91
CA VAL A 56 -41.63 -11.63 -2.52
C VAL A 56 -43.08 -11.54 -2.04
N ASP A 57 -43.82 -12.65 -2.00
CA ASP A 57 -45.20 -12.68 -1.52
C ASP A 57 -45.30 -12.25 -0.05
N PHE A 58 -44.36 -12.69 0.79
CA PHE A 58 -44.31 -12.29 2.18
C PHE A 58 -43.97 -10.81 2.36
N CYS A 59 -42.95 -10.31 1.66
CA CYS A 59 -42.53 -8.91 1.75
C CYS A 59 -43.66 -7.93 1.35
N LYS A 60 -44.44 -8.26 0.31
CA LYS A 60 -45.57 -7.42 -0.15
C LYS A 60 -46.69 -7.28 0.89
N LYS A 61 -46.80 -8.22 1.84
CA LYS A 61 -47.79 -8.19 2.92
C LYS A 61 -47.34 -7.39 4.15
N GLN A 62 -46.06 -7.01 4.23
CA GLN A 62 -45.52 -6.29 5.38
C GLN A 62 -45.80 -4.79 5.27
N LYS A 63 -46.15 -4.17 6.40
CA LYS A 63 -46.31 -2.72 6.50
C LYS A 63 -45.03 -2.11 7.06
N LEU A 64 -44.39 -1.24 6.27
CA LEU A 64 -43.20 -0.49 6.65
C LEU A 64 -43.57 0.98 6.82
N ASP A 65 -43.43 1.50 8.03
CA ASP A 65 -43.63 2.92 8.35
C ASP A 65 -42.32 3.51 8.90
N TYR A 66 -42.11 4.82 8.75
CA TYR A 66 -40.90 5.49 9.21
C TYR A 66 -41.29 6.73 10.02
N VAL A 67 -40.99 6.73 11.31
CA VAL A 67 -41.42 7.76 12.27
C VAL A 67 -40.22 8.14 13.13
N ASP A 68 -39.95 9.45 13.28
CA ASP A 68 -38.86 9.97 14.12
C ASP A 68 -37.47 9.36 13.84
N SER A 69 -37.18 9.04 12.58
CA SER A 69 -35.96 8.35 12.14
C SER A 69 -35.85 6.87 12.58
N HIS A 70 -36.93 6.28 13.08
CA HIS A 70 -37.04 4.88 13.43
C HIS A 70 -37.93 4.13 12.44
N LEU A 71 -37.51 2.93 12.07
CA LEU A 71 -38.28 2.06 11.19
C LEU A 71 -39.27 1.20 11.99
N ILE A 72 -40.55 1.33 11.65
CA ILE A 72 -41.66 0.60 12.25
C ILE A 72 -42.11 -0.50 11.27
N LEU A 73 -42.03 -1.75 11.70
CA LEU A 73 -42.47 -2.91 10.94
C LEU A 73 -43.75 -3.47 11.56
N ASN A 74 -44.86 -3.46 10.82
CA ASN A 74 -46.18 -3.94 11.26
C ASN A 74 -46.68 -3.33 12.60
N GLY A 75 -46.23 -2.12 12.94
CA GLY A 75 -46.56 -1.43 14.18
C GLY A 75 -45.51 -1.55 15.30
N ASP A 76 -44.48 -2.39 15.13
CA ASP A 76 -43.39 -2.55 16.09
C ASP A 76 -42.15 -1.75 15.68
N ASP A 77 -41.54 -1.02 16.62
CA ASP A 77 -40.22 -0.40 16.41
C ASP A 77 -39.15 -1.50 16.37
N VAL A 78 -38.50 -1.65 15.22
CA VAL A 78 -37.50 -2.68 14.98
C VAL A 78 -36.08 -2.13 14.90
N GLU A 79 -35.86 -0.83 15.02
CA GLU A 79 -34.58 -0.15 14.72
C GLU A 79 -33.41 -0.78 15.49
N SER A 80 -33.61 -1.10 16.78
CA SER A 80 -32.59 -1.74 17.64
C SER A 80 -32.18 -3.15 17.19
N LEU A 81 -33.06 -3.86 16.48
CA LEU A 81 -32.86 -5.24 16.03
C LEU A 81 -32.28 -5.33 14.62
N LEU A 82 -32.27 -4.23 13.85
CA LEU A 82 -31.83 -4.22 12.45
C LEU A 82 -30.32 -4.48 12.30
N HIS A 83 -29.54 -4.16 13.33
CA HIS A 83 -28.08 -4.23 13.31
C HIS A 83 -27.51 -5.54 13.85
N SER A 84 -28.34 -6.57 14.11
CA SER A 84 -27.82 -7.87 14.50
C SER A 84 -26.99 -8.51 13.39
N ASP A 85 -26.01 -9.33 13.78
CA ASP A 85 -25.11 -10.01 12.84
C ASP A 85 -25.88 -10.93 11.88
N GLU A 86 -26.90 -11.61 12.39
CA GLU A 86 -27.75 -12.53 11.63
C GLU A 86 -28.52 -11.80 10.52
N VAL A 87 -29.11 -10.64 10.82
CA VAL A 87 -29.83 -9.82 9.83
C VAL A 87 -28.85 -9.22 8.82
N SER A 88 -27.68 -8.77 9.29
CA SER A 88 -26.65 -8.16 8.44
C SER A 88 -26.05 -9.14 7.43
N ALA A 89 -25.93 -10.42 7.78
CA ALA A 89 -25.44 -11.47 6.89
C ALA A 89 -26.40 -11.76 5.73
N HIS A 90 -27.71 -11.68 5.98
CA HIS A 90 -28.73 -12.10 5.01
C HIS A 90 -29.37 -10.93 4.22
N ALA A 91 -29.28 -9.69 4.73
CA ALA A 91 -29.91 -8.53 4.10
C ALA A 91 -29.45 -8.26 2.65
N ALA A 92 -28.20 -8.63 2.31
CA ALA A 92 -27.67 -8.49 0.96
C ALA A 92 -28.40 -9.40 -0.04
N GLY A 93 -28.68 -10.65 0.36
CA GLY A 93 -29.41 -11.62 -0.47
C GLY A 93 -30.84 -11.16 -0.73
N VAL A 94 -31.54 -10.71 0.31
CA VAL A 94 -32.90 -10.17 0.19
C VAL A 94 -32.93 -8.91 -0.70
N SER A 95 -31.92 -8.04 -0.59
CA SER A 95 -31.81 -6.86 -1.45
C SER A 95 -31.48 -7.19 -2.91
N ALA A 96 -31.08 -8.42 -3.24
CA ALA A 96 -30.74 -8.80 -4.61
C ALA A 96 -31.99 -9.07 -5.47
N PHE A 97 -33.14 -9.39 -4.85
CA PHE A 97 -34.39 -9.67 -5.55
C PHE A 97 -35.00 -8.39 -6.15
N PRO A 98 -35.18 -8.30 -7.49
CA PRO A 98 -35.68 -7.10 -8.15
C PRO A 98 -37.08 -6.67 -7.68
N GLU A 99 -37.98 -7.63 -7.42
CA GLU A 99 -39.35 -7.35 -6.97
C GLU A 99 -39.38 -6.77 -5.55
N VAL A 100 -38.49 -7.23 -4.67
CA VAL A 100 -38.34 -6.65 -3.32
C VAL A 100 -37.81 -5.22 -3.42
N ARG A 101 -36.82 -4.96 -4.29
CA ARG A 101 -36.33 -3.59 -4.55
C ARG A 101 -37.43 -2.67 -5.04
N ARG A 102 -38.25 -3.12 -5.99
CA ARG A 102 -39.38 -2.32 -6.52
C ARG A 102 -40.37 -1.96 -5.42
N PHE A 103 -40.70 -2.90 -4.53
CA PHE A 103 -41.56 -2.65 -3.38
C PHE A 103 -40.97 -1.62 -2.41
N VAL A 104 -39.70 -1.79 -2.01
CA VAL A 104 -39.01 -0.85 -1.11
C VAL A 104 -38.92 0.53 -1.75
N ASN A 105 -38.52 0.63 -3.02
CA ASN A 105 -38.40 1.89 -3.74
C ASN A 105 -39.75 2.61 -3.87
N ALA A 106 -40.84 1.89 -4.12
CA ALA A 106 -42.18 2.47 -4.14
C ALA A 106 -42.54 3.07 -2.78
N ARG A 107 -42.21 2.38 -1.68
CA ARG A 107 -42.47 2.87 -0.32
C ARG A 107 -41.61 4.09 0.03
N LEU A 108 -40.33 4.08 -0.33
CA LEU A 108 -39.42 5.22 -0.15
C LEU A 108 -39.93 6.48 -0.87
N ARG A 109 -40.39 6.33 -2.11
CA ARG A 109 -40.98 7.43 -2.90
C ARG A 109 -42.30 7.93 -2.33
N GLU A 110 -43.07 7.06 -1.68
CA GLU A 110 -44.29 7.47 -1.00
C GLU A 110 -44.00 8.34 0.23
N LEU A 111 -42.98 7.96 1.02
CA LEU A 111 -42.54 8.72 2.20
C LEU A 111 -42.05 10.13 1.84
N THR A 112 -41.41 10.30 0.67
CA THR A 112 -40.94 11.63 0.19
C THR A 112 -42.04 12.59 -0.22
N LYS A 113 -43.30 12.15 -0.37
CA LYS A 113 -44.40 13.06 -0.73
C LYS A 113 -44.83 13.94 0.44
N SER A 114 -44.58 13.49 1.67
CA SER A 114 -45.03 14.16 2.90
C SER A 114 -43.89 14.69 3.77
N LEU A 115 -42.63 14.36 3.46
CA LEU A 115 -41.47 14.67 4.31
C LEU A 115 -40.28 15.14 3.46
N ASP A 116 -39.55 16.11 3.98
CA ASP A 116 -38.22 16.48 3.50
C ASP A 116 -37.20 15.47 4.03
N ILE A 117 -36.40 14.87 3.14
CA ILE A 117 -35.50 13.78 3.52
C ILE A 117 -34.06 13.96 3.04
N VAL A 118 -33.13 13.46 3.84
CA VAL A 118 -31.78 13.06 3.40
C VAL A 118 -31.75 11.55 3.29
N SER A 119 -31.73 11.04 2.06
CA SER A 119 -31.68 9.61 1.79
C SER A 119 -30.26 9.17 1.47
N GLU A 120 -29.81 8.08 2.09
CA GLU A 120 -28.54 7.44 1.74
C GLU A 120 -28.70 6.02 1.18
N GLY A 121 -27.77 5.64 0.30
CA GLY A 121 -27.74 4.29 -0.26
C GLY A 121 -26.61 4.06 -1.26
N ARG A 122 -26.89 3.18 -2.22
CA ARG A 122 -25.98 2.86 -3.34
C ARG A 122 -26.58 3.21 -4.71
N ASP A 123 -27.89 3.44 -4.76
CA ASP A 123 -28.71 3.67 -5.96
C ASP A 123 -29.78 4.76 -5.74
N MET A 124 -29.57 5.63 -4.75
CA MET A 124 -30.53 6.69 -4.40
C MET A 124 -30.60 7.78 -5.46
N THR A 125 -29.47 8.17 -6.04
CA THR A 125 -29.36 9.27 -7.01
C THR A 125 -29.74 8.87 -8.44
N THR A 126 -29.70 7.57 -8.73
CA THR A 126 -29.93 7.01 -10.08
C THR A 126 -31.30 6.34 -10.20
N VAL A 127 -31.66 5.46 -9.26
CA VAL A 127 -32.85 4.61 -9.37
C VAL A 127 -33.99 5.09 -8.48
N VAL A 128 -33.71 5.39 -7.20
CA VAL A 128 -34.79 5.69 -6.24
C VAL A 128 -35.31 7.12 -6.42
N PHE A 129 -34.41 8.10 -6.47
CA PHE A 129 -34.70 9.54 -6.62
C PHE A 129 -33.92 10.17 -7.78
N PRO A 130 -34.25 9.81 -9.05
CA PRO A 130 -33.62 10.41 -10.22
C PRO A 130 -33.92 11.91 -10.37
N ASP A 131 -34.90 12.45 -9.66
CA ASP A 131 -35.26 13.88 -9.68
C ASP A 131 -34.99 14.57 -8.33
N ALA A 132 -34.09 14.02 -7.50
CA ALA A 132 -33.72 14.64 -6.23
C ALA A 132 -33.14 16.06 -6.44
N ASP A 133 -33.53 17.01 -5.58
CA ASP A 133 -33.09 18.41 -5.64
C ASP A 133 -31.56 18.54 -5.58
N CYS A 134 -30.96 17.71 -4.71
CA CYS A 134 -29.50 17.61 -4.57
C CYS A 134 -29.06 16.15 -4.58
N LYS A 135 -28.07 15.85 -5.41
CA LYS A 135 -27.46 14.53 -5.56
C LYS A 135 -25.97 14.60 -5.28
N PHE A 136 -25.48 13.71 -4.43
CA PHE A 136 -24.07 13.63 -4.07
C PHE A 136 -23.58 12.19 -4.20
N TYR A 137 -22.34 12.03 -4.65
CA TYR A 137 -21.66 10.74 -4.66
C TYR A 137 -20.37 10.86 -3.84
N LEU A 138 -20.27 10.08 -2.77
CA LEU A 138 -19.12 10.06 -1.87
C LEU A 138 -18.24 8.86 -2.19
N ASP A 139 -16.95 9.10 -2.44
CA ASP A 139 -15.95 8.04 -2.62
C ASP A 139 -14.86 8.08 -1.55
N ALA A 140 -14.11 6.99 -1.39
CA ALA A 140 -12.90 6.93 -0.56
C ALA A 140 -12.01 5.78 -1.02
N SER A 141 -10.69 5.87 -0.83
CA SER A 141 -9.78 4.74 -1.07
C SER A 141 -10.12 3.52 -0.19
N LEU A 142 -9.89 2.31 -0.70
CA LEU A 142 -10.20 1.04 -0.01
C LEU A 142 -9.53 0.94 1.36
N ASP A 143 -8.29 1.44 1.50
CA ASP A 143 -7.57 1.47 2.76
C ASP A 143 -8.27 2.35 3.80
N VAL A 144 -8.72 3.54 3.39
CA VAL A 144 -9.48 4.46 4.25
C VAL A 144 -10.85 3.88 4.62
N GLN A 145 -11.52 3.18 3.69
CA GLN A 145 -12.79 2.51 3.97
C GLN A 145 -12.63 1.40 5.00
N ALA A 146 -11.59 0.56 4.86
CA ALA A 146 -11.28 -0.53 5.78
C ALA A 146 -10.88 0.00 7.17
N GLU A 147 -10.03 1.02 7.24
CA GLU A 147 -9.60 1.63 8.50
C GLU A 147 -10.76 2.28 9.26
N ARG A 148 -11.64 3.02 8.55
CA ARG A 148 -12.86 3.60 9.14
C ARG A 148 -13.77 2.53 9.73
N ARG A 149 -13.91 1.40 9.05
CA ARG A 149 -14.77 0.30 9.48
C ARG A 149 -14.15 -0.48 10.65
N PHE A 150 -12.83 -0.67 10.65
CA PHE A 150 -12.09 -1.24 11.77
C PHE A 150 -12.23 -0.38 13.04
N LYS A 151 -12.10 0.95 12.91
CA LYS A 151 -12.28 1.90 14.04
C LYS A 151 -13.70 1.93 14.61
N GLN A 152 -14.71 1.56 13.82
CA GLN A 152 -16.09 1.48 14.29
C GLN A 152 -16.37 0.24 15.17
N GLY A 153 -15.43 -0.72 15.26
CA GLY A 153 -15.52 -1.85 16.20
C GLY A 153 -16.66 -2.83 15.92
N VAL A 154 -17.23 -2.80 14.70
CA VAL A 154 -18.45 -3.55 14.33
C VAL A 154 -18.17 -5.04 14.05
N SER A 155 -16.91 -5.48 14.10
CA SER A 155 -16.52 -6.87 13.82
C SER A 155 -15.20 -7.21 14.50
N GLY A 156 -15.05 -8.44 15.03
CA GLY A 156 -13.78 -8.98 15.54
C GLY A 156 -12.75 -9.37 14.46
N MET A 157 -12.98 -8.96 13.21
CA MET A 157 -12.16 -9.27 12.03
C MET A 157 -10.92 -8.37 11.96
N SER A 158 -9.84 -8.89 11.38
CA SER A 158 -8.62 -8.12 11.11
C SER A 158 -8.82 -7.08 10.00
N LEU A 159 -7.92 -6.10 9.91
CA LEU A 159 -7.96 -5.03 8.90
C LEU A 159 -7.96 -5.59 7.46
N GLU A 160 -7.16 -6.63 7.20
CA GLU A 160 -7.07 -7.30 5.89
C GLU A 160 -8.36 -8.03 5.54
N GLU A 161 -8.97 -8.74 6.49
CA GLU A 161 -10.26 -9.42 6.28
C GLU A 161 -11.39 -8.43 5.99
N ILE A 162 -11.41 -7.28 6.70
CA ILE A 162 -12.38 -6.21 6.45
C ILE A 162 -12.19 -5.64 5.03
N LYS A 163 -10.94 -5.44 4.60
CA LYS A 163 -10.62 -4.92 3.26
C LYS A 163 -11.07 -5.89 2.17
N GLU A 164 -10.80 -7.19 2.32
CA GLU A 164 -11.29 -8.21 1.38
C GLU A 164 -12.82 -8.29 1.35
N ALA A 165 -13.48 -8.21 2.51
CA ALA A 165 -14.93 -8.23 2.61
C ALA A 165 -15.57 -7.00 1.92
N ILE A 166 -14.98 -5.81 2.08
CA ILE A 166 -15.42 -4.59 1.38
C ILE A 166 -15.24 -4.76 -0.13
N LYS A 167 -14.08 -5.26 -0.57
CA LYS A 167 -13.78 -5.47 -1.99
C LYS A 167 -14.76 -6.45 -2.66
N LYS A 168 -14.97 -7.63 -2.06
CA LYS A 168 -15.94 -8.63 -2.55
C LYS A 168 -17.34 -8.04 -2.62
N ARG A 169 -17.74 -7.26 -1.61
CA ARG A 169 -19.06 -6.62 -1.54
C ARG A 169 -19.25 -5.57 -2.63
N ASP A 170 -18.25 -4.74 -2.88
CA ASP A 170 -18.34 -3.70 -3.90
C ASP A 170 -18.25 -4.27 -5.33
N GLU A 171 -17.54 -5.38 -5.55
CA GLU A 171 -17.58 -6.13 -6.82
C GLU A 171 -18.98 -6.71 -7.09
N ILE A 172 -19.63 -7.27 -6.07
CA ILE A 172 -21.00 -7.77 -6.18
C ILE A 172 -21.97 -6.60 -6.47
N ASP A 173 -21.82 -5.46 -5.77
CA ASP A 173 -22.71 -4.31 -5.94
C ASP A 173 -22.53 -3.58 -7.29
N LYS A 174 -21.34 -3.62 -7.90
CA LYS A 174 -21.08 -3.06 -9.24
C LYS A 174 -21.66 -3.93 -10.37
N ASN A 175 -21.72 -5.25 -10.18
CA ASN A 175 -22.14 -6.20 -11.22
C ASN A 175 -23.65 -6.54 -11.20
N LYS A 176 -24.47 -5.82 -10.43
CA LYS A 176 -25.93 -6.05 -10.34
C LYS A 176 -26.66 -5.64 -11.64
N LYS A 177 -27.65 -6.43 -12.07
CA LYS A 177 -28.50 -6.14 -13.25
C LYS A 177 -29.38 -4.90 -13.09
N GLU A 178 -29.89 -4.62 -11.89
CA GLU A 178 -30.66 -3.41 -11.55
C GLU A 178 -30.11 -2.82 -10.25
N GLY A 179 -29.99 -1.49 -10.14
CA GLY A 179 -29.47 -0.77 -8.96
C GLY A 179 -27.99 -1.06 -8.65
N ALA A 180 -27.17 -1.07 -9.70
CA ALA A 180 -25.71 -1.10 -9.61
C ALA A 180 -25.17 0.24 -9.07
N LEU A 181 -24.01 0.21 -8.41
CA LEU A 181 -23.33 1.41 -7.94
C LEU A 181 -22.82 2.23 -9.13
N VAL A 182 -23.63 3.19 -9.59
CA VAL A 182 -23.34 4.08 -10.72
C VAL A 182 -23.47 5.53 -10.27
N VAL A 183 -22.52 6.36 -10.68
CA VAL A 183 -22.55 7.80 -10.41
C VAL A 183 -23.58 8.45 -11.34
N ALA A 184 -24.59 9.15 -10.80
CA ALA A 184 -25.54 9.89 -11.64
C ALA A 184 -24.83 11.05 -12.37
N PRO A 185 -25.15 11.35 -13.64
CA PRO A 185 -24.48 12.40 -14.43
C PRO A 185 -24.54 13.81 -13.81
N ASP A 186 -25.57 14.06 -12.99
CA ASP A 186 -25.82 15.33 -12.31
C ASP A 186 -25.48 15.30 -10.80
N ALA A 187 -24.87 14.21 -10.31
CA ALA A 187 -24.41 14.11 -8.94
C ALA A 187 -23.06 14.82 -8.74
N VAL A 188 -22.94 15.54 -7.63
CA VAL A 188 -21.67 16.15 -7.21
C VAL A 188 -20.79 15.06 -6.60
N TYR A 189 -19.67 14.78 -7.27
CA TYR A 189 -18.66 13.82 -6.81
C TYR A 189 -17.77 14.43 -5.73
N ILE A 190 -17.59 13.72 -4.61
CA ILE A 190 -16.76 14.15 -3.48
C ILE A 190 -15.88 12.97 -3.03
N ASP A 191 -14.56 13.12 -3.17
CA ASP A 191 -13.59 12.19 -2.58
C ASP A 191 -13.37 12.54 -1.10
N THR A 192 -13.70 11.59 -0.22
CA THR A 192 -13.60 11.71 1.23
C THR A 192 -12.30 11.14 1.79
N SER A 193 -11.37 10.66 0.95
CA SER A 193 -10.13 9.99 1.40
C SER A 193 -9.25 10.86 2.30
N THR A 194 -9.18 12.16 2.03
CA THR A 194 -8.32 13.12 2.76
C THR A 194 -9.11 14.16 3.56
N LEU A 195 -10.44 14.11 3.50
CA LEU A 195 -11.32 15.10 4.12
C LEU A 195 -11.92 14.59 5.44
N THR A 196 -12.05 15.48 6.42
CA THR A 196 -12.80 15.20 7.64
C THR A 196 -14.31 15.23 7.37
N ILE A 197 -15.09 14.47 8.15
CA ILE A 197 -16.56 14.40 8.02
C ILE A 197 -17.19 15.79 8.08
N GLU A 198 -16.71 16.65 8.98
CA GLU A 198 -17.19 18.03 9.15
C GLU A 198 -16.99 18.86 7.89
N LYS A 199 -15.81 18.78 7.26
CA LYS A 199 -15.48 19.52 6.04
C LYS A 199 -16.29 19.03 4.84
N VAL A 200 -16.55 17.72 4.77
CA VAL A 200 -17.45 17.16 3.74
C VAL A 200 -18.88 17.68 3.93
N CYS A 201 -19.39 17.72 5.17
CA CYS A 201 -20.69 18.31 5.47
C CYS A 201 -20.77 19.80 5.09
N GLU A 202 -19.72 20.59 5.35
CA GLU A 202 -19.67 22.01 4.93
C GLU A 202 -19.71 22.17 3.41
N ILE A 203 -18.97 21.34 2.66
CA ILE A 203 -18.99 21.34 1.20
C ILE A 203 -20.41 21.06 0.69
N ILE A 204 -21.08 20.04 1.25
CA ILE A 204 -22.43 19.67 0.86
C ILE A 204 -23.42 20.79 1.20
N LEU A 205 -23.34 21.38 2.40
CA LEU A 205 -24.21 22.47 2.82
C LEU A 205 -24.04 23.73 1.96
N ASN A 206 -22.81 24.07 1.58
CA ASN A 206 -22.54 25.18 0.67
C ASN A 206 -23.13 24.93 -0.72
N GLN A 207 -23.03 23.70 -1.24
CA GLN A 207 -23.64 23.34 -2.52
C GLN A 207 -25.17 23.41 -2.48
N ILE A 208 -25.77 22.97 -1.37
CA ILE A 208 -27.23 23.09 -1.14
C ILE A 208 -27.63 24.57 -1.09
N HIS A 209 -26.89 25.42 -0.37
CA HIS A 209 -27.16 26.86 -0.32
C HIS A 209 -27.01 27.54 -1.68
N VAL A 210 -25.95 27.23 -2.44
CA VAL A 210 -25.73 27.81 -3.79
C VAL A 210 -26.85 27.40 -4.76
N LYS A 211 -27.37 26.17 -4.66
CA LYS A 211 -28.55 25.74 -5.41
C LYS A 211 -29.83 26.40 -4.91
N GLY A 212 -30.02 26.52 -3.59
CA GLY A 212 -31.16 27.20 -2.98
C GLY A 212 -31.25 28.67 -3.36
N SER A 213 -30.14 29.41 -3.36
CA SER A 213 -30.10 30.81 -3.80
C SER A 213 -30.39 30.95 -5.31
N LYS A 214 -29.97 29.99 -6.14
CA LYS A 214 -30.35 29.96 -7.56
C LYS A 214 -31.84 29.64 -7.76
N MET A 215 -32.45 28.83 -6.90
CA MET A 215 -33.89 28.54 -6.90
C MET A 215 -34.72 29.75 -6.45
N GLU A 216 -34.35 30.44 -5.38
CA GLU A 216 -35.03 31.69 -4.95
C GLU A 216 -34.93 32.80 -6.01
N THR A 217 -33.79 32.89 -6.71
CA THR A 217 -33.64 33.87 -7.80
C THR A 217 -34.46 33.48 -9.05
N GLN A 218 -34.77 32.19 -9.24
CA GLN A 218 -35.60 31.70 -10.36
C GLN A 218 -37.11 31.69 -10.05
N GLU A 219 -37.52 31.55 -8.78
CA GLU A 219 -38.92 31.63 -8.38
C GLU A 219 -39.44 33.07 -8.31
N VAL A 220 -38.59 34.04 -7.98
CA VAL A 220 -38.95 35.48 -8.04
C VAL A 220 -39.12 35.99 -9.49
N GLU A 221 -38.61 35.25 -10.49
CA GLU A 221 -38.76 35.60 -11.92
C GLU A 221 -39.93 34.90 -12.63
N LYS A 222 -40.80 34.15 -11.93
CA LYS A 222 -41.90 33.39 -12.56
C LYS A 222 -43.34 33.72 -12.12
N GLU A 223 -43.54 34.80 -11.36
CA GLU A 223 -44.89 35.36 -11.14
C GLU A 223 -44.94 36.85 -11.46
N GLN A 224 -44.98 37.19 -12.75
CA GLN A 224 -45.60 38.43 -13.24
C GLN A 224 -45.74 38.40 -14.77
N ASN A 225 -46.91 37.96 -15.25
CA ASN A 225 -47.73 38.61 -16.29
C ASN A 225 -48.62 37.59 -17.03
N ARG A 226 -49.94 37.81 -16.92
CA ARG A 226 -50.90 37.52 -17.98
C ARG A 226 -51.87 38.71 -18.09
N ASP A 227 -51.61 39.52 -19.13
CA ASP A 227 -52.54 40.10 -20.12
C ASP A 227 -53.89 40.69 -19.64
N SER A 228 -54.44 41.79 -20.18
CA SER A 228 -54.21 42.49 -21.44
C SER A 228 -55.15 43.71 -21.55
N LYS A 229 -54.63 44.86 -21.99
CA LYS A 229 -55.34 45.92 -22.74
C LYS A 229 -54.31 46.97 -23.12
N ASP A 230 -53.86 46.96 -24.38
CA ASP A 230 -53.39 48.12 -25.17
C ASP A 230 -52.64 47.63 -26.42
N LYS A 231 -53.39 47.10 -27.39
CA LYS A 231 -52.86 46.77 -28.73
C LYS A 231 -53.33 47.75 -29.82
N PHE A 232 -54.04 48.81 -29.45
CA PHE A 232 -54.55 49.81 -30.40
C PHE A 232 -53.76 51.13 -30.37
N GLN A 233 -53.09 51.42 -29.25
CA GLN A 233 -52.32 52.65 -29.07
C GLN A 233 -50.91 52.54 -29.67
N THR A 234 -50.31 51.34 -29.63
CA THR A 234 -48.98 51.05 -30.17
C THR A 234 -48.91 51.12 -31.70
N GLN A 235 -49.98 50.72 -32.41
CA GLN A 235 -50.02 50.76 -33.88
C GLN A 235 -50.20 52.19 -34.44
N LEU A 236 -50.81 53.08 -33.66
CA LEU A 236 -50.97 54.49 -34.02
C LEU A 236 -49.66 55.28 -33.80
N GLU A 237 -48.90 54.93 -32.77
CA GLU A 237 -47.55 55.48 -32.52
C GLU A 237 -46.51 55.00 -33.56
N GLU A 238 -46.60 53.74 -34.03
CA GLU A 238 -45.78 53.23 -35.15
C GLU A 238 -46.06 53.97 -36.47
N SER A 239 -47.29 54.43 -36.69
CA SER A 239 -47.67 55.15 -37.92
C SER A 239 -47.34 56.65 -37.90
N LEU A 240 -47.20 57.25 -36.71
CA LEU A 240 -46.83 58.66 -36.55
C LEU A 240 -45.31 58.89 -36.48
N SER A 241 -44.54 57.84 -36.16
CA SER A 241 -43.07 57.87 -36.08
C SER A 241 -42.37 57.68 -37.44
N SER A 242 -43.08 57.35 -38.52
CA SER A 242 -42.50 57.27 -39.87
C SER A 242 -42.19 58.64 -40.51
N LEU A 243 -42.53 59.75 -39.84
CA LEU A 243 -42.14 61.13 -40.21
C LEU A 243 -41.29 61.79 -39.11
N SER A 244 -40.54 61.00 -38.34
CA SER A 244 -39.60 61.51 -37.33
C SER A 244 -38.43 62.19 -38.01
N THR A 245 -38.36 63.51 -37.92
CA THR A 245 -37.10 64.21 -38.17
C THR A 245 -36.06 63.73 -37.15
N PRO A 246 -34.80 63.42 -37.54
CA PRO A 246 -33.82 62.85 -36.63
C PRO A 246 -33.61 63.75 -35.39
N GLU A 247 -33.53 63.12 -34.22
CA GLU A 247 -33.23 63.77 -32.94
C GLU A 247 -31.71 63.88 -32.73
N ASP A 248 -31.28 64.88 -31.95
CA ASP A 248 -29.87 65.11 -31.65
C ASP A 248 -29.27 63.90 -30.90
N GLY A 249 -28.18 63.32 -31.42
CA GLY A 249 -27.46 62.18 -30.84
C GLY A 249 -27.66 60.82 -31.52
N GLN A 250 -28.51 60.74 -32.56
CA GLN A 250 -28.81 59.53 -33.35
C GLN A 250 -27.72 59.23 -34.40
N LEU A 251 -27.54 57.94 -34.72
CA LEU A 251 -26.68 57.46 -35.80
C LEU A 251 -27.47 57.51 -37.11
N ILE A 252 -26.90 58.13 -38.15
CA ILE A 252 -27.52 58.31 -39.46
C ILE A 252 -26.49 57.88 -40.51
N ASP A 253 -26.93 57.15 -41.51
CA ASP A 253 -26.09 56.83 -42.67
C ASP A 253 -26.13 58.02 -43.64
N GLY A 254 -24.96 58.49 -44.05
CA GLY A 254 -24.83 59.59 -44.98
C GLY A 254 -23.91 59.27 -46.15
N THR A 255 -24.20 59.84 -47.31
CA THR A 255 -23.43 59.62 -48.55
C THR A 255 -22.46 60.77 -48.75
N ILE A 256 -21.20 60.48 -49.04
CA ILE A 256 -20.19 61.51 -49.28
C ILE A 256 -20.48 62.19 -50.63
N VAL A 257 -20.82 63.48 -50.59
CA VAL A 257 -21.16 64.28 -51.78
C VAL A 257 -19.93 64.98 -52.34
N ALA A 258 -19.05 65.46 -51.47
CA ALA A 258 -17.83 66.15 -51.88
C ALA A 258 -16.71 65.99 -50.85
N VAL A 259 -15.48 65.84 -51.35
CA VAL A 259 -14.26 65.77 -50.54
C VAL A 259 -13.39 66.96 -50.91
N THR A 260 -13.12 67.83 -49.94
CA THR A 260 -12.16 68.95 -50.07
C THR A 260 -10.89 68.61 -49.29
N ASP A 261 -9.82 69.38 -49.46
CA ASP A 261 -8.54 69.14 -48.77
C ASP A 261 -8.67 69.12 -47.24
N ASP A 262 -9.57 69.92 -46.67
CA ASP A 262 -9.76 70.06 -45.22
C ASP A 262 -11.09 69.44 -44.70
N THR A 263 -12.14 69.42 -45.52
CA THR A 263 -13.50 69.00 -45.10
C THR A 263 -14.19 68.07 -46.08
N VAL A 264 -14.90 67.08 -45.55
CA VAL A 264 -15.75 66.13 -46.27
C VAL A 264 -17.21 66.50 -46.03
N PHE A 265 -17.98 66.64 -47.11
CA PHE A 265 -19.41 66.91 -47.10
C PHE A 265 -20.19 65.61 -47.28
N ILE A 266 -21.13 65.39 -46.37
CA ILE A 266 -21.92 64.16 -46.31
C ILE A 266 -23.40 64.53 -46.30
N ASP A 267 -24.16 63.98 -47.22
CA ASP A 267 -25.61 64.10 -47.22
C ASP A 267 -26.20 63.07 -46.25
N VAL A 268 -26.80 63.57 -45.18
CA VAL A 268 -27.48 62.79 -44.13
C VAL A 268 -29.01 62.94 -44.21
N ASN A 269 -29.53 63.22 -45.41
CA ASN A 269 -30.97 63.40 -45.69
C ASN A 269 -31.61 64.51 -44.82
N CYS A 270 -30.84 65.55 -44.54
CA CYS A 270 -31.26 66.73 -43.78
C CYS A 270 -31.41 67.94 -44.73
N LYS A 271 -31.96 69.06 -44.23
CA LYS A 271 -32.11 70.30 -45.03
C LYS A 271 -30.78 70.89 -45.54
N SER A 272 -29.65 70.42 -45.03
CA SER A 272 -28.31 70.88 -45.40
C SER A 272 -27.30 69.74 -45.21
N GLU A 273 -26.21 69.77 -45.98
CA GLU A 273 -25.12 68.79 -45.91
C GLU A 273 -24.35 68.90 -44.59
N GLY A 274 -23.96 67.76 -44.02
CA GLY A 274 -23.12 67.69 -42.83
C GLY A 274 -21.64 67.78 -43.19
N ARG A 275 -20.84 68.38 -42.30
CA ARG A 275 -19.41 68.61 -42.52
C ARG A 275 -18.58 67.82 -41.52
N ILE A 276 -17.65 67.00 -42.01
CA ILE A 276 -16.68 66.28 -41.19
C ILE A 276 -15.26 66.68 -41.60
N PRO A 277 -14.39 67.10 -40.67
CA PRO A 277 -12.98 67.31 -40.95
C PRO A 277 -12.32 66.04 -41.49
N ARG A 278 -11.45 66.17 -42.50
CA ARG A 278 -10.75 65.01 -43.09
C ARG A 278 -9.92 64.22 -42.07
N SER A 279 -9.47 64.89 -41.00
CA SER A 279 -8.76 64.29 -39.87
C SER A 279 -9.54 63.19 -39.13
N GLU A 280 -10.88 63.18 -39.20
CA GLU A 280 -11.70 62.11 -38.60
C GLU A 280 -11.68 60.80 -39.39
N PHE A 281 -11.20 60.79 -40.65
CA PHE A 281 -11.13 59.60 -41.49
C PHE A 281 -9.80 58.82 -41.37
N GLY A 282 -8.84 59.34 -40.60
CA GLY A 282 -7.55 58.68 -40.35
C GLY A 282 -6.78 58.40 -41.65
N SER A 283 -6.36 57.15 -41.84
CA SER A 283 -5.52 56.70 -42.98
C SER A 283 -6.29 56.37 -44.26
N LYS A 284 -7.62 56.31 -44.22
CA LYS A 284 -8.46 56.00 -45.39
C LYS A 284 -8.95 57.30 -46.01
N THR A 285 -8.60 57.54 -47.26
CA THR A 285 -9.16 58.65 -48.05
C THR A 285 -10.58 58.29 -48.48
N PRO A 286 -11.61 59.04 -48.05
CA PRO A 286 -12.99 58.78 -48.50
C PRO A 286 -13.14 59.10 -49.99
N GLU A 287 -13.87 58.27 -50.73
CA GLU A 287 -14.25 58.54 -52.11
C GLU A 287 -15.65 59.17 -52.18
N VAL A 288 -15.88 59.99 -53.21
CA VAL A 288 -17.20 60.60 -53.45
C VAL A 288 -18.17 59.50 -53.87
N GLY A 289 -19.28 59.37 -53.13
CA GLY A 289 -20.28 58.31 -53.31
C GLY A 289 -20.29 57.24 -52.21
N ASP A 290 -19.28 57.22 -51.33
CA ASP A 290 -19.24 56.26 -50.22
C ASP A 290 -20.30 56.56 -49.15
N THR A 291 -20.98 55.52 -48.67
CA THR A 291 -21.91 55.60 -47.53
C THR A 291 -21.15 55.42 -46.22
N VAL A 292 -21.31 56.38 -45.31
CA VAL A 292 -20.65 56.40 -44.00
C VAL A 292 -21.66 56.69 -42.88
N THR A 293 -21.62 55.88 -41.84
CA THR A 293 -22.45 56.09 -40.64
C THR A 293 -21.86 57.20 -39.77
N VAL A 294 -22.66 58.21 -39.45
CA VAL A 294 -22.23 59.39 -38.70
C VAL A 294 -23.24 59.70 -37.59
N LYS A 295 -22.76 60.27 -36.48
CA LYS A 295 -23.62 60.66 -35.37
C LYS A 295 -23.98 62.13 -35.51
N LEU A 296 -25.28 62.44 -35.50
CA LEU A 296 -25.77 63.82 -35.46
C LEU A 296 -25.54 64.40 -34.06
N ILE A 297 -24.67 65.40 -33.94
CA ILE A 297 -24.40 66.09 -32.67
C ILE A 297 -25.41 67.23 -32.49
N LYS A 298 -25.61 68.02 -33.54
CA LYS A 298 -26.61 69.10 -33.58
C LYS A 298 -27.24 69.18 -34.96
N LYS A 299 -28.56 69.21 -34.99
CA LYS A 299 -29.38 69.40 -36.20
C LYS A 299 -29.26 70.79 -36.83
N PHE A 300 -29.01 71.82 -36.03
CA PHE A 300 -28.91 73.23 -36.48
C PHE A 300 -27.67 73.92 -35.89
N GLY A 301 -26.51 73.71 -36.52
CA GLY A 301 -25.30 74.50 -36.27
C GLY A 301 -25.29 75.81 -37.07
N LYS A 302 -24.34 76.70 -36.78
CA LYS A 302 -24.20 78.02 -37.46
C LYS A 302 -24.07 77.92 -38.99
N ASN A 303 -23.55 76.80 -39.51
CA ASN A 303 -23.24 76.56 -40.93
C ASN A 303 -23.71 75.18 -41.43
N GLY A 304 -24.78 74.59 -40.85
CA GLY A 304 -25.28 73.25 -41.18
C GLY A 304 -25.25 72.26 -40.00
N PRO A 305 -25.68 71.00 -40.19
CA PRO A 305 -25.66 69.98 -39.14
C PRO A 305 -24.23 69.55 -38.77
N GLU A 306 -23.93 69.54 -37.46
CA GLU A 306 -22.66 69.04 -36.92
C GLU A 306 -22.75 67.52 -36.76
N ILE A 307 -21.92 66.79 -37.50
CA ILE A 307 -21.85 65.33 -37.50
C ILE A 307 -20.42 64.88 -37.16
N SER A 308 -20.27 63.77 -36.44
CA SER A 308 -18.96 63.17 -36.17
C SER A 308 -18.98 61.68 -36.47
N LYS A 309 -17.97 61.23 -37.21
CA LYS A 309 -17.73 59.82 -37.52
C LYS A 309 -17.08 59.13 -36.34
N ARG A 310 -16.12 59.79 -35.68
CA ARG A 310 -15.39 59.24 -34.53
C ARG A 310 -16.33 58.82 -33.39
N GLN A 311 -17.32 59.66 -33.06
CA GLN A 311 -18.30 59.33 -32.02
C GLN A 311 -19.33 58.27 -32.44
N ALA A 312 -19.53 58.08 -33.75
CA ALA A 312 -20.41 57.06 -34.31
C ALA A 312 -19.77 55.68 -34.19
N ASP A 313 -18.49 55.59 -34.58
CA ASP A 313 -17.68 54.38 -34.49
C ASP A 313 -17.54 53.93 -33.01
N GLU A 314 -17.29 54.87 -32.09
CA GLU A 314 -17.18 54.59 -30.65
C GLU A 314 -18.49 53.99 -30.08
N LYS A 315 -19.66 54.53 -30.44
CA LYS A 315 -20.96 53.99 -30.02
C LYS A 315 -21.27 52.62 -30.64
N ARG A 316 -20.90 52.40 -31.90
CA ARG A 316 -21.11 51.13 -32.60
C ARG A 316 -20.25 50.03 -31.99
N LEU A 317 -18.95 50.28 -31.84
CA LEU A 317 -18.02 49.39 -31.17
C LEU A 317 -18.45 49.11 -29.72
N TRP A 318 -19.01 50.09 -29.01
CA TRP A 318 -19.57 49.85 -27.67
C TRP A 318 -20.77 48.90 -27.66
N LYS A 319 -21.67 49.00 -28.66
CA LYS A 319 -22.76 48.05 -28.83
C LYS A 319 -22.25 46.65 -29.15
N ASP A 320 -21.27 46.55 -30.06
CA ASP A 320 -20.65 45.29 -30.46
C ASP A 320 -19.92 44.62 -29.27
N ILE A 321 -19.20 45.40 -28.46
CA ILE A 321 -18.54 44.93 -27.21
C ILE A 321 -19.58 44.49 -26.17
N SER A 322 -20.66 45.25 -26.00
CA SER A 322 -21.75 44.89 -25.07
C SER A 322 -22.46 43.60 -25.48
N GLN A 323 -22.61 43.39 -26.79
CA GLN A 323 -23.16 42.16 -27.34
C GLN A 323 -22.16 41.00 -27.23
N ALA A 324 -20.89 41.22 -27.54
CA ALA A 324 -19.83 40.22 -27.36
C ALA A 324 -19.68 39.77 -25.90
N PHE A 325 -19.94 40.65 -24.93
CA PHE A 325 -20.00 40.27 -23.51
C PHE A 325 -21.19 39.33 -23.19
N LYS A 326 -22.38 39.61 -23.74
CA LYS A 326 -23.56 38.74 -23.58
C LYS A 326 -23.38 37.38 -24.25
N ASP A 327 -22.86 37.39 -25.47
CA ASP A 327 -22.69 36.21 -26.31
C ASP A 327 -21.38 35.47 -26.05
N LYS A 328 -20.55 35.97 -25.12
CA LYS A 328 -19.20 35.46 -24.81
C LYS A 328 -18.34 35.27 -26.06
N MET A 329 -18.31 36.26 -26.95
CA MET A 329 -17.50 36.22 -28.16
C MET A 329 -16.09 36.82 -27.93
N PRO A 330 -15.06 36.27 -28.57
CA PRO A 330 -13.70 36.81 -28.48
C PRO A 330 -13.59 38.10 -29.30
N ILE A 331 -13.00 39.14 -28.70
CA ILE A 331 -12.74 40.44 -29.34
C ILE A 331 -11.23 40.62 -29.55
N ASP A 332 -10.86 41.31 -30.61
CA ASP A 332 -9.46 41.63 -30.87
C ASP A 332 -9.01 42.80 -29.97
N GLY A 333 -7.82 42.69 -29.40
CA GLY A 333 -7.24 43.71 -28.53
C GLY A 333 -5.72 43.78 -28.64
N THR A 334 -5.19 45.00 -28.57
CA THR A 334 -3.75 45.27 -28.65
C THR A 334 -3.22 45.75 -27.31
N VAL A 335 -2.22 45.05 -26.75
CA VAL A 335 -1.60 45.47 -25.48
C VAL A 335 -0.76 46.73 -25.71
N THR A 336 -1.15 47.85 -25.12
CA THR A 336 -0.47 49.14 -25.35
C THR A 336 0.64 49.43 -24.36
N LYS A 337 0.41 49.22 -23.06
CA LYS A 337 1.40 49.53 -22.00
C LYS A 337 1.13 48.75 -20.72
N VAL A 338 2.16 48.68 -19.88
CA VAL A 338 2.08 48.07 -18.54
C VAL A 338 1.58 49.11 -17.53
N VAL A 339 0.64 48.69 -16.67
CA VAL A 339 0.09 49.50 -15.57
C VAL A 339 0.22 48.74 -14.24
N LYS A 340 -0.03 49.40 -13.10
CA LYS A 340 0.07 48.75 -11.79
C LYS A 340 -0.95 47.59 -11.68
N GLY A 341 -0.45 46.35 -11.71
CA GLY A 341 -1.25 45.13 -11.57
C GLY A 341 -1.76 44.50 -12.88
N GLY A 342 -1.39 45.02 -14.06
CA GLY A 342 -1.93 44.54 -15.34
C GLY A 342 -1.36 45.25 -16.56
N PHE A 343 -2.08 45.12 -17.66
CA PHE A 343 -1.80 45.76 -18.95
C PHE A 343 -3.00 46.60 -19.39
N GLU A 344 -2.76 47.73 -20.05
CA GLU A 344 -3.79 48.49 -20.75
C GLU A 344 -3.87 47.96 -22.19
N VAL A 345 -5.06 47.49 -22.59
CA VAL A 345 -5.33 46.91 -23.90
C VAL A 345 -6.25 47.87 -24.66
N ASP A 346 -5.90 48.20 -25.88
CA ASP A 346 -6.76 48.94 -26.79
C ASP A 346 -7.63 47.96 -27.58
N LEU A 347 -8.95 48.11 -27.47
CA LEU A 347 -9.94 47.29 -28.18
C LEU A 347 -10.40 47.94 -29.49
N GLY A 348 -9.81 49.09 -29.86
CA GLY A 348 -10.20 49.89 -31.01
C GLY A 348 -11.28 50.92 -30.69
N GLY A 349 -11.46 51.90 -31.58
CA GLY A 349 -12.50 52.93 -31.46
C GLY A 349 -12.35 53.90 -30.27
N GLY A 350 -11.19 53.90 -29.61
CA GLY A 350 -10.94 54.72 -28.41
C GLY A 350 -11.30 54.05 -27.08
N ILE A 351 -11.70 52.77 -27.10
CA ILE A 351 -12.09 52.02 -25.90
C ILE A 351 -10.88 51.32 -25.29
N ARG A 352 -10.57 51.66 -24.04
CA ARG A 352 -9.44 51.10 -23.29
C ARG A 352 -9.91 50.06 -22.28
N ALA A 353 -9.26 48.91 -22.29
CA ALA A 353 -9.50 47.81 -21.38
C ALA A 353 -8.30 47.56 -20.47
N PHE A 354 -8.56 46.92 -19.33
CA PHE A 354 -7.58 46.47 -18.36
C PHE A 354 -7.47 44.95 -18.40
N LEU A 355 -6.25 44.44 -18.58
CA LEU A 355 -5.92 43.01 -18.58
C LEU A 355 -5.07 42.69 -17.34
N PRO A 356 -5.61 42.00 -16.31
CA PRO A 356 -4.82 41.59 -15.15
C PRO A 356 -3.64 40.68 -15.53
N ILE A 357 -2.51 40.76 -14.82
CA ILE A 357 -1.32 39.92 -15.10
C ILE A 357 -1.66 38.42 -15.07
N SER A 358 -2.47 37.98 -14.11
CA SER A 358 -2.87 36.57 -13.96
C SER A 358 -3.78 36.05 -15.08
N GLN A 359 -4.41 36.96 -15.84
CA GLN A 359 -5.34 36.65 -16.94
C GLN A 359 -4.74 36.96 -18.33
N SER A 360 -3.46 37.33 -18.37
CA SER A 360 -2.77 37.74 -19.59
C SER A 360 -2.28 36.56 -20.43
N ASP A 361 -1.85 35.47 -19.79
CA ASP A 361 -1.35 34.28 -20.46
C ASP A 361 -1.72 33.02 -19.66
N SER A 362 -1.70 31.88 -20.35
CA SER A 362 -1.83 30.53 -19.77
C SER A 362 -0.67 30.18 -18.84
N GLN A 363 0.53 30.70 -19.14
CA GLN A 363 1.75 30.51 -18.34
C GLN A 363 2.10 31.75 -17.53
N LYS A 364 2.92 31.56 -16.48
CA LYS A 364 3.37 32.67 -15.64
C LYS A 364 4.35 33.53 -16.43
N VAL A 365 3.94 34.75 -16.75
CA VAL A 365 4.76 35.71 -17.50
C VAL A 365 5.94 36.17 -16.63
N GLU A 366 7.15 35.70 -16.93
CA GLU A 366 8.37 36.08 -16.20
C GLU A 366 8.84 37.51 -16.52
N LYS A 367 8.52 38.00 -17.73
CA LYS A 367 8.88 39.35 -18.20
C LYS A 367 7.65 40.10 -18.74
N PRO A 368 7.05 41.02 -17.96
CA PRO A 368 5.87 41.78 -18.36
C PRO A 368 6.07 42.61 -19.64
N GLU A 369 7.30 43.02 -19.95
CA GLU A 369 7.62 43.86 -21.12
C GLU A 369 7.45 43.13 -22.46
N SER A 370 7.51 41.80 -22.48
CA SER A 370 7.45 40.99 -23.71
C SER A 370 6.07 40.96 -24.37
N LEU A 371 5.01 41.33 -23.64
CA LEU A 371 3.63 41.27 -24.11
C LEU A 371 3.13 42.61 -24.66
N VAL A 372 3.91 43.69 -24.54
CA VAL A 372 3.55 45.02 -25.04
C VAL A 372 3.66 45.05 -26.56
N GLY A 373 2.61 45.50 -27.23
CA GLY A 373 2.50 45.53 -28.70
C GLY A 373 1.94 44.25 -29.33
N THR A 374 1.60 43.23 -28.52
CA THR A 374 1.01 41.99 -29.04
C THR A 374 -0.49 42.17 -29.28
N GLU A 375 -0.94 41.87 -30.50
CA GLU A 375 -2.35 41.75 -30.87
C GLU A 375 -2.86 40.34 -30.53
N GLY A 376 -4.09 40.24 -30.02
CA GLY A 376 -4.69 38.95 -29.75
C GLY A 376 -6.16 39.00 -29.39
N LYS A 377 -6.83 37.86 -29.54
CA LYS A 377 -8.23 37.68 -29.17
C LYS A 377 -8.36 37.50 -27.66
N MET A 378 -9.30 38.22 -27.05
CA MET A 378 -9.55 38.23 -25.61
C MET A 378 -11.05 38.20 -25.33
N TYR A 379 -11.45 37.62 -24.21
CA TYR A 379 -12.83 37.68 -23.74
C TYR A 379 -13.03 38.87 -22.81
N ILE A 380 -14.22 39.47 -22.84
CA ILE A 380 -14.60 40.50 -21.88
C ILE A 380 -15.10 39.81 -20.60
N GLU A 381 -14.46 40.08 -19.47
CA GLU A 381 -14.84 39.52 -18.17
C GLU A 381 -15.79 40.44 -17.41
N ARG A 382 -15.59 41.76 -17.50
CA ARG A 382 -16.46 42.75 -16.84
C ARG A 382 -16.59 44.03 -17.67
N LEU A 383 -17.80 44.57 -17.69
CA LEU A 383 -18.11 45.90 -18.21
C LEU A 383 -18.64 46.77 -17.06
N TYR A 384 -17.99 47.90 -16.79
CA TYR A 384 -18.48 48.89 -15.83
C TYR A 384 -19.19 50.02 -16.58
N SER A 385 -20.47 50.22 -16.29
CA SER A 385 -21.36 51.13 -17.04
C SER A 385 -21.39 52.57 -16.51
N ASP A 386 -20.64 52.91 -15.45
CA ASP A 386 -20.68 54.23 -14.83
C ASP A 386 -19.58 55.16 -15.34
N ASN A 387 -19.95 56.02 -16.29
CA ASN A 387 -19.29 57.25 -16.73
C ASN A 387 -17.81 57.20 -17.17
N LYS A 388 -17.13 56.05 -17.06
CA LYS A 388 -15.81 55.76 -17.61
C LYS A 388 -15.82 54.33 -18.11
N ALA A 389 -15.61 54.18 -19.42
CA ALA A 389 -15.54 52.93 -20.17
C ALA A 389 -14.37 52.03 -19.72
N ASN A 390 -14.40 51.53 -18.49
CA ASN A 390 -13.40 50.59 -17.99
C ASN A 390 -13.90 49.16 -18.27
N VAL A 391 -13.25 48.51 -19.22
CA VAL A 391 -13.52 47.12 -19.59
C VAL A 391 -12.43 46.24 -18.97
N VAL A 392 -12.77 45.09 -18.40
CA VAL A 392 -11.78 44.10 -17.97
C VAL A 392 -11.79 42.93 -18.95
N VAL A 393 -10.62 42.61 -19.50
CA VAL A 393 -10.46 41.54 -20.50
C VAL A 393 -9.60 40.40 -19.97
N ASN A 394 -9.80 39.23 -20.55
CA ASN A 394 -9.16 37.97 -20.18
C ASN A 394 -8.68 37.24 -21.44
N ARG A 395 -7.37 37.19 -21.62
CA ARG A 395 -6.73 36.51 -22.75
C ARG A 395 -6.51 35.01 -22.47
N ARG A 396 -6.23 34.67 -21.21
CA ARG A 396 -5.99 33.29 -20.76
C ARG A 396 -7.11 32.33 -21.14
N LYS A 397 -8.37 32.72 -20.92
CA LYS A 397 -9.52 31.87 -21.21
C LYS A 397 -9.64 31.48 -22.70
N TYR A 398 -9.29 32.39 -23.60
CA TYR A 398 -9.27 32.12 -25.05
C TYR A 398 -8.14 31.14 -25.43
N LEU A 399 -6.96 31.32 -24.83
CA LEU A 399 -5.82 30.42 -25.05
C LEU A 399 -6.10 29.02 -24.50
N GLU A 400 -6.71 28.90 -23.32
CA GLU A 400 -7.10 27.60 -22.74
C GLU A 400 -8.11 26.86 -23.61
N GLU A 401 -9.11 27.54 -24.17
CA GLU A 401 -10.10 26.92 -25.07
C GLU A 401 -9.45 26.42 -26.38
N ARG A 402 -8.48 27.18 -26.92
CA ARG A 402 -7.71 26.73 -28.09
C ARG A 402 -6.85 25.53 -27.79
N ILE A 403 -6.23 25.52 -26.60
CA ILE A 403 -5.42 24.41 -26.12
C ILE A 403 -6.29 23.16 -25.97
N ASP A 404 -7.48 23.27 -25.37
CA ASP A 404 -8.39 22.13 -25.18
C ASP A 404 -8.89 21.57 -26.52
N LYS A 405 -9.20 22.45 -27.50
CA LYS A 405 -9.55 22.00 -28.88
C LYS A 405 -8.39 21.29 -29.59
N ALA A 406 -7.19 21.86 -29.56
CA ALA A 406 -6.01 21.24 -30.14
C ALA A 406 -5.67 19.91 -29.46
N ARG A 407 -5.93 19.81 -28.15
CA ARG A 407 -5.80 18.59 -27.36
C ARG A 407 -6.80 17.53 -27.82
N ASP A 408 -8.09 17.84 -27.88
CA ASP A 408 -9.11 16.88 -28.29
C ASP A 408 -8.87 16.37 -29.73
N GLU A 409 -8.41 17.22 -30.63
CA GLU A 409 -7.96 16.83 -31.98
C GLU A 409 -6.75 15.88 -31.92
N PHE A 410 -5.79 16.12 -31.02
CA PHE A 410 -4.63 15.25 -30.86
C PHE A 410 -4.99 13.87 -30.28
N PHE A 411 -5.86 13.83 -29.26
CA PHE A 411 -6.34 12.56 -28.68
C PHE A 411 -7.17 11.73 -29.67
N THR A 412 -7.88 12.38 -30.61
CA THR A 412 -8.64 11.69 -31.67
C THR A 412 -7.72 11.07 -32.72
N ASN A 413 -6.62 11.75 -33.06
CA ASN A 413 -5.74 11.36 -34.16
C ASN A 413 -4.60 10.41 -33.74
N VAL A 414 -4.13 10.49 -32.50
CA VAL A 414 -2.94 9.75 -32.03
C VAL A 414 -3.33 8.46 -31.32
N LYS A 415 -2.70 7.35 -31.72
CA LYS A 415 -2.89 6.04 -31.10
C LYS A 415 -1.69 5.61 -30.27
N ILE A 416 -1.92 4.66 -29.37
CA ILE A 416 -0.85 3.99 -28.62
C ILE A 416 0.11 3.34 -29.62
N GLY A 417 1.39 3.73 -29.55
CA GLY A 417 2.44 3.29 -30.46
C GLY A 417 2.89 4.31 -31.51
N ASP A 418 2.19 5.44 -31.66
CA ASP A 418 2.62 6.49 -32.60
C ASP A 418 3.84 7.26 -32.08
N THR A 419 4.64 7.77 -33.03
CA THR A 419 5.78 8.64 -32.75
C THR A 419 5.34 10.10 -32.77
N VAL A 420 5.59 10.80 -31.67
CA VAL A 420 5.23 12.20 -31.46
C VAL A 420 6.47 13.03 -31.18
N LYS A 421 6.48 14.27 -31.69
CA LYS A 421 7.56 15.24 -31.42
C LYS A 421 7.18 16.08 -30.21
N GLY A 422 8.11 16.22 -29.29
CA GLY A 422 7.88 16.98 -28.06
C GLY A 422 9.07 17.78 -27.60
N THR A 423 8.81 18.93 -26.98
CA THR A 423 9.83 19.82 -26.43
C THR A 423 9.90 19.69 -24.91
N VAL A 424 11.10 19.49 -24.36
CA VAL A 424 11.24 19.29 -22.91
C VAL A 424 11.05 20.58 -22.13
N LYS A 425 9.95 20.65 -21.37
CA LYS A 425 9.51 21.82 -20.61
C LYS A 425 10.16 21.88 -19.24
N SER A 426 10.13 20.79 -18.48
CA SER A 426 10.66 20.75 -17.12
C SER A 426 11.10 19.35 -16.70
N PHE A 427 11.94 19.29 -15.66
CA PHE A 427 12.47 18.04 -15.09
C PHE A 427 12.03 17.93 -13.63
N THR A 428 11.60 16.75 -13.22
CA THR A 428 11.38 16.36 -11.82
C THR A 428 12.34 15.22 -11.44
N SER A 429 12.29 14.79 -10.18
CA SER A 429 13.10 13.65 -9.70
C SER A 429 12.68 12.29 -10.30
N PHE A 430 11.46 12.19 -10.83
CA PHE A 430 10.90 10.94 -11.37
C PHE A 430 10.76 10.92 -12.89
N GLY A 431 10.97 12.06 -13.57
CA GLY A 431 10.82 12.13 -15.03
C GLY A 431 10.99 13.54 -15.63
N ALA A 432 10.69 13.65 -16.92
CA ALA A 432 10.68 14.90 -17.67
C ALA A 432 9.27 15.16 -18.23
N PHE A 433 8.81 16.40 -18.13
CA PHE A 433 7.59 16.86 -18.78
C PHE A 433 7.91 17.41 -20.16
N ILE A 434 7.19 16.90 -21.14
CA ILE A 434 7.43 17.15 -22.55
C ILE A 434 6.17 17.76 -23.14
N ASP A 435 6.30 18.96 -23.69
CA ASP A 435 5.22 19.66 -24.37
C ASP A 435 5.06 19.08 -25.77
N LEU A 436 3.87 18.53 -26.06
CA LEU A 436 3.50 17.95 -27.35
C LEU A 436 2.68 18.94 -28.21
N GLY A 437 2.71 20.23 -27.91
CA GLY A 437 2.00 21.26 -28.68
C GLY A 437 0.58 21.52 -28.18
N GLY A 438 0.38 21.51 -26.86
CA GLY A 438 -0.91 21.83 -26.24
C GLY A 438 -1.17 21.12 -24.92
N PHE A 439 -0.48 20.02 -24.64
CA PHE A 439 -0.56 19.34 -23.35
C PHE A 439 0.78 18.68 -23.02
N ASP A 440 0.98 18.40 -21.73
CA ASP A 440 2.23 17.88 -21.21
C ASP A 440 2.17 16.33 -21.16
N GLY A 441 3.10 15.67 -21.85
CA GLY A 441 3.39 14.24 -21.71
C GLY A 441 4.47 13.99 -20.66
N LEU A 442 4.36 12.86 -19.95
CA LEU A 442 5.33 12.45 -18.94
C LEU A 442 6.27 11.39 -19.54
N LEU A 443 7.56 11.70 -19.52
CA LEU A 443 8.63 10.73 -19.80
C LEU A 443 9.22 10.28 -18.45
N HIS A 444 8.96 9.04 -18.06
CA HIS A 444 9.47 8.49 -16.80
C HIS A 444 10.98 8.23 -16.90
N ILE A 445 11.73 8.32 -15.80
CA ILE A 445 13.18 8.09 -15.81
C ILE A 445 13.55 6.67 -16.30
N ASN A 446 12.67 5.69 -16.00
CA ASN A 446 12.78 4.31 -16.45
C ASN A 446 12.46 4.14 -17.93
N ASP A 447 11.88 5.11 -18.62
CA ASP A 447 11.51 5.04 -20.03
C ASP A 447 12.46 5.87 -20.93
N MET A 448 13.51 6.47 -20.32
CA MET A 448 14.53 7.26 -21.02
C MET A 448 15.65 6.41 -21.62
N SER A 449 16.04 5.30 -20.98
CA SER A 449 17.11 4.40 -21.41
C SER A 449 16.91 3.01 -20.79
N TRP A 450 17.48 1.98 -21.40
CA TRP A 450 17.52 0.61 -20.85
C TRP A 450 18.40 0.50 -19.58
N GLY A 451 19.39 1.38 -19.42
CA GLY A 451 20.25 1.46 -18.22
C GLY A 451 19.76 2.41 -17.12
N HIS A 452 20.41 2.39 -15.95
CA HIS A 452 20.03 3.23 -14.81
C HIS A 452 20.42 4.72 -15.02
N VAL A 453 19.43 5.56 -15.33
CA VAL A 453 19.61 7.01 -15.44
C VAL A 453 19.57 7.64 -14.04
N ALA A 454 20.72 8.06 -13.50
CA ALA A 454 20.78 8.72 -12.19
C ALA A 454 20.23 10.17 -12.22
N ARG A 455 20.34 10.87 -13.35
CA ARG A 455 19.84 12.25 -13.52
C ARG A 455 19.31 12.48 -14.93
N PRO A 456 18.04 12.91 -15.09
CA PRO A 456 17.48 13.27 -16.40
C PRO A 456 18.22 14.40 -17.14
N LYS A 457 18.98 15.23 -16.40
CA LYS A 457 19.74 16.37 -16.93
C LYS A 457 20.92 15.98 -17.83
N ASP A 458 21.44 14.76 -17.71
CA ASP A 458 22.61 14.33 -18.47
C ASP A 458 22.22 13.86 -19.89
N PHE A 459 20.95 13.47 -20.10
CA PHE A 459 20.45 12.98 -21.38
C PHE A 459 19.64 14.01 -22.18
N VAL A 460 18.93 14.93 -21.50
CA VAL A 460 18.02 15.86 -22.18
C VAL A 460 18.18 17.29 -21.68
N LYS A 461 18.23 18.27 -22.59
CA LYS A 461 18.31 19.70 -22.27
C LYS A 461 16.92 20.34 -22.24
N LYS A 462 16.71 21.33 -21.36
CA LYS A 462 15.46 22.14 -21.36
C LYS A 462 15.32 22.81 -22.73
N GLY A 463 14.15 22.66 -23.36
CA GLY A 463 13.85 23.21 -24.68
C GLY A 463 14.35 22.38 -25.87
N GLN A 464 14.89 21.19 -25.65
CA GLN A 464 15.27 20.28 -26.73
C GLN A 464 14.02 19.59 -27.31
N GLU A 465 13.93 19.54 -28.63
CA GLU A 465 12.94 18.75 -29.35
C GLU A 465 13.43 17.30 -29.47
N ILE A 466 12.60 16.35 -29.05
CA ILE A 466 12.87 14.92 -29.08
C ILE A 466 11.67 14.15 -29.62
N GLU A 467 11.96 13.09 -30.39
CA GLU A 467 10.97 12.15 -30.92
C GLU A 467 10.72 11.04 -29.90
N LEU A 468 9.46 10.80 -29.58
CA LEU A 468 9.03 9.93 -28.49
C LEU A 468 7.90 9.04 -28.94
N LYS A 469 7.82 7.83 -28.39
CA LYS A 469 6.72 6.91 -28.69
C LYS A 469 5.68 6.96 -27.57
N VAL A 470 4.40 6.97 -27.94
CA VAL A 470 3.29 6.88 -26.98
C VAL A 470 3.18 5.44 -26.47
N ILE A 471 3.47 5.21 -25.20
CA ILE A 471 3.35 3.86 -24.58
C ILE A 471 1.95 3.65 -24.05
N ARG A 472 1.43 4.66 -23.34
CA ARG A 472 0.17 4.58 -22.62
C ARG A 472 -0.51 5.93 -22.64
N MET A 473 -1.80 5.90 -22.86
CA MET A 473 -2.65 7.08 -22.88
C MET A 473 -3.79 6.83 -21.89
N ASP A 474 -3.87 7.66 -20.84
CA ASP A 474 -4.97 7.62 -19.88
C ASP A 474 -5.96 8.74 -20.26
N GLU A 475 -7.06 8.36 -20.91
CA GLU A 475 -8.11 9.27 -21.40
C GLU A 475 -8.84 9.98 -20.25
N ALA A 476 -8.95 9.32 -19.09
CA ALA A 476 -9.60 9.86 -17.89
C ALA A 476 -8.80 10.98 -17.21
N GLU A 477 -7.48 10.79 -17.05
CA GLU A 477 -6.59 11.84 -16.50
C GLU A 477 -6.06 12.79 -17.58
N LYS A 478 -6.36 12.50 -18.84
CA LYS A 478 -5.87 13.19 -20.03
C LYS A 478 -4.33 13.33 -20.01
N ARG A 479 -3.61 12.28 -19.61
CA ARG A 479 -2.14 12.21 -19.53
C ARG A 479 -1.58 11.18 -20.51
N ILE A 480 -0.41 11.47 -21.08
CA ILE A 480 0.28 10.57 -22.00
C ILE A 480 1.64 10.20 -21.43
N ASN A 481 1.92 8.90 -21.35
CA ASN A 481 3.23 8.38 -20.99
C ASN A 481 4.03 8.09 -22.27
N LEU A 482 5.22 8.67 -22.32
CA LEU A 482 6.11 8.64 -23.47
C LEU A 482 7.35 7.79 -23.17
N SER A 483 7.91 7.13 -24.19
CA SER A 483 9.19 6.42 -24.12
C SER A 483 10.19 6.91 -25.14
N LEU A 484 11.46 6.83 -24.76
CA LEU A 484 12.61 6.82 -25.67
C LEU A 484 13.12 5.40 -25.97
N LYS A 485 12.79 4.40 -25.14
CA LYS A 485 13.34 3.03 -25.22
C LYS A 485 13.09 2.29 -26.53
N HIS A 486 11.97 2.57 -27.20
CA HIS A 486 11.56 1.84 -28.41
C HIS A 486 12.44 2.09 -29.64
N PHE A 487 13.42 3.01 -29.56
CA PHE A 487 14.38 3.29 -30.64
C PHE A 487 15.74 2.59 -30.44
N SER A 488 15.98 2.01 -29.27
CA SER A 488 17.19 1.24 -28.93
C SER A 488 16.88 -0.25 -28.92
N GLU A 489 17.71 -1.06 -29.58
CA GLU A 489 17.58 -2.53 -29.68
C GLU A 489 17.49 -3.17 -28.28
N ASP A 490 16.67 -4.22 -28.15
CA ASP A 490 16.41 -4.89 -26.88
C ASP A 490 17.64 -5.76 -26.50
N PRO A 491 18.35 -5.46 -25.41
CA PRO A 491 19.57 -6.17 -25.06
C PRO A 491 19.34 -7.65 -24.71
N TRP A 492 18.10 -8.07 -24.41
CA TRP A 492 17.76 -9.46 -24.11
C TRP A 492 17.68 -10.35 -25.34
N MET A 493 17.51 -9.79 -26.54
CA MET A 493 17.55 -10.59 -27.78
C MET A 493 18.93 -11.20 -28.04
N HIS A 494 20.00 -10.57 -27.54
CA HIS A 494 21.38 -11.06 -27.69
C HIS A 494 21.90 -11.80 -26.45
N PHE A 495 21.15 -11.79 -25.35
CA PHE A 495 21.60 -12.38 -24.09
C PHE A 495 21.75 -13.90 -24.18
N GLU A 496 20.87 -14.58 -24.91
CA GLU A 496 20.89 -16.05 -25.07
C GLU A 496 22.05 -16.53 -25.95
N ASP A 497 22.54 -15.68 -26.87
CA ASP A 497 23.73 -15.98 -27.68
C ASP A 497 25.04 -15.71 -26.91
N ALA A 498 25.01 -14.78 -25.96
CA ALA A 498 26.20 -14.30 -25.24
C ALA A 498 26.46 -15.06 -23.93
N TYR A 499 25.43 -15.54 -23.22
CA TYR A 499 25.55 -16.07 -21.86
C TYR A 499 24.83 -17.41 -21.66
N HIS A 500 25.53 -18.39 -21.09
CA HIS A 500 24.98 -19.68 -20.72
C HIS A 500 24.90 -19.85 -19.20
N VAL A 501 24.01 -20.76 -18.75
CA VAL A 501 23.94 -21.14 -17.33
C VAL A 501 25.25 -21.79 -16.91
N ASN A 502 25.80 -21.34 -15.77
CA ASN A 502 27.11 -21.63 -15.18
C ASN A 502 28.30 -20.85 -15.76
N ASP A 503 28.08 -19.88 -16.66
CA ASP A 503 29.16 -18.98 -17.07
C ASP A 503 29.54 -18.03 -15.93
N VAL A 504 30.85 -17.78 -15.80
CA VAL A 504 31.40 -16.81 -14.84
C VAL A 504 31.51 -15.46 -15.54
N VAL A 505 30.78 -14.48 -15.02
CA VAL A 505 30.64 -13.14 -15.59
C VAL A 505 31.11 -12.08 -14.60
N LYS A 506 31.66 -10.99 -15.13
CA LYS A 506 32.04 -9.81 -14.36
C LYS A 506 30.92 -8.81 -14.44
N GLY A 507 30.54 -8.25 -13.30
CA GLY A 507 29.53 -7.21 -13.26
C GLY A 507 29.75 -6.22 -12.14
N LYS A 508 29.13 -5.06 -12.27
CA LYS A 508 29.27 -3.95 -11.34
C LYS A 508 28.07 -3.87 -10.41
N VAL A 509 28.31 -3.75 -9.10
CA VAL A 509 27.23 -3.64 -8.11
C VAL A 509 26.52 -2.30 -8.27
N THR A 510 25.25 -2.30 -8.70
CA THR A 510 24.45 -1.08 -8.85
C THR A 510 23.70 -0.74 -7.57
N LYS A 511 23.11 -1.74 -6.91
CA LYS A 511 22.25 -1.54 -5.75
C LYS A 511 22.41 -2.66 -4.73
N LEU A 512 22.40 -2.28 -3.46
CA LEU A 512 22.38 -3.21 -2.33
C LEU A 512 21.03 -3.12 -1.63
N THR A 513 20.42 -4.27 -1.35
CA THR A 513 19.22 -4.40 -0.52
C THR A 513 19.50 -5.34 0.66
N ASP A 514 18.58 -5.42 1.62
CA ASP A 514 18.77 -6.30 2.78
C ASP A 514 18.74 -7.80 2.41
N PHE A 515 18.16 -8.14 1.26
CA PHE A 515 18.00 -9.52 0.78
C PHE A 515 18.95 -9.90 -0.37
N GLY A 516 19.73 -8.96 -0.91
CA GLY A 516 20.66 -9.26 -2.00
C GLY A 516 21.40 -8.06 -2.57
N ALA A 517 22.23 -8.32 -3.58
CA ALA A 517 22.86 -7.28 -4.39
C ALA A 517 22.43 -7.40 -5.85
N PHE A 518 22.20 -6.25 -6.48
CA PHE A 518 22.00 -6.11 -7.92
C PHE A 518 23.33 -5.79 -8.57
N ILE A 519 23.67 -6.59 -9.57
CA ILE A 519 24.92 -6.52 -10.32
C ILE A 519 24.55 -6.32 -11.79
N GLU A 520 25.00 -5.24 -12.39
CA GLU A 520 24.87 -4.96 -13.82
C GLU A 520 25.97 -5.71 -14.57
N LEU A 521 25.57 -6.56 -15.50
CA LEU A 521 26.47 -7.35 -16.35
C LEU A 521 26.81 -6.59 -17.63
N GLU A 522 25.78 -6.08 -18.30
CA GLU A 522 25.84 -5.26 -19.51
C GLU A 522 24.75 -4.18 -19.46
N GLU A 523 24.81 -3.18 -20.36
CA GLU A 523 23.88 -2.06 -20.40
C GLU A 523 22.42 -2.55 -20.53
N GLY A 524 21.67 -2.48 -19.42
CA GLY A 524 20.26 -2.89 -19.36
C GLY A 524 19.99 -4.32 -18.88
N ILE A 525 21.02 -5.09 -18.49
CA ILE A 525 20.88 -6.45 -17.94
C ILE A 525 21.39 -6.47 -16.49
N GLU A 526 20.45 -6.62 -15.56
CA GLU A 526 20.72 -6.70 -14.13
C GLU A 526 20.51 -8.13 -13.62
N GLY A 527 21.49 -8.63 -12.88
CA GLY A 527 21.40 -9.88 -12.14
C GLY A 527 21.30 -9.67 -10.63
N LEU A 528 20.55 -10.54 -9.97
CA LEU A 528 20.35 -10.54 -8.53
C LEU A 528 21.18 -11.66 -7.88
N VAL A 529 21.98 -11.30 -6.89
CA VAL A 529 22.59 -12.24 -5.95
C VAL A 529 21.81 -12.21 -4.66
N HIS A 530 21.20 -13.33 -4.28
CA HIS A 530 20.52 -13.45 -2.99
C HIS A 530 21.53 -13.52 -1.84
N ILE A 531 21.21 -12.99 -0.64
CA ILE A 531 22.09 -13.07 0.55
C ILE A 531 22.62 -14.48 0.83
N SER A 532 21.81 -15.49 0.53
CA SER A 532 22.19 -16.88 0.71
C SER A 532 23.34 -17.28 -0.19
N GLU A 533 23.56 -16.66 -1.34
CA GLU A 533 24.54 -16.99 -2.38
C GLU A 533 25.86 -16.19 -2.29
N PHE A 534 26.07 -15.45 -1.19
CA PHE A 534 27.29 -14.66 -0.95
C PHE A 534 28.46 -15.45 -0.36
N SER A 535 28.20 -16.45 0.50
CA SER A 535 29.27 -17.17 1.21
C SER A 535 28.84 -18.56 1.66
N TRP A 536 29.78 -19.50 1.68
CA TRP A 536 29.60 -20.88 2.15
C TRP A 536 29.60 -21.02 3.67
N THR A 537 30.27 -20.12 4.39
CA THR A 537 30.71 -20.36 5.78
C THR A 537 30.10 -19.42 6.80
N LYS A 538 29.63 -18.24 6.39
CA LYS A 538 28.98 -17.26 7.29
C LYS A 538 27.56 -16.98 6.86
N LYS A 539 26.61 -17.02 7.80
CA LYS A 539 25.29 -16.41 7.61
C LYS A 539 25.46 -14.91 7.49
N VAL A 540 25.51 -14.42 6.26
CA VAL A 540 25.59 -12.99 5.96
C VAL A 540 24.22 -12.38 6.22
N ASN A 541 24.11 -11.55 7.26
CA ASN A 541 22.85 -10.84 7.56
C ASN A 541 22.68 -9.57 6.70
N LYS A 542 23.77 -9.01 6.16
CA LYS A 542 23.76 -7.81 5.32
C LYS A 542 24.76 -7.91 4.16
N PRO A 543 24.33 -7.76 2.90
CA PRO A 543 25.23 -7.72 1.74
C PRO A 543 26.29 -6.61 1.79
N SER A 544 25.97 -5.49 2.45
CA SER A 544 26.86 -4.31 2.57
C SER A 544 28.15 -4.57 3.35
N ASP A 545 28.22 -5.66 4.12
CA ASP A 545 29.46 -6.04 4.83
C ASP A 545 30.48 -6.71 3.90
N MET A 546 30.05 -7.17 2.71
CA MET A 546 30.92 -7.89 1.76
C MET A 546 31.20 -7.11 0.47
N VAL A 547 30.24 -6.34 -0.04
CA VAL A 547 30.36 -5.61 -1.32
C VAL A 547 29.87 -4.17 -1.18
N LYS A 548 30.51 -3.23 -1.89
CA LYS A 548 30.08 -1.83 -1.94
C LYS A 548 29.42 -1.51 -3.27
N VAL A 549 28.55 -0.50 -3.25
CA VAL A 549 27.94 0.04 -4.48
C VAL A 549 29.04 0.57 -5.39
N GLY A 550 29.13 0.02 -6.59
CA GLY A 550 30.11 0.36 -7.62
C GLY A 550 31.30 -0.59 -7.74
N ASP A 551 31.42 -1.60 -6.87
CA ASP A 551 32.50 -2.59 -6.96
C ASP A 551 32.26 -3.56 -8.14
N GLU A 552 33.33 -3.99 -8.80
CA GLU A 552 33.31 -5.05 -9.80
C GLU A 552 33.50 -6.41 -9.12
N VAL A 553 32.58 -7.34 -9.37
CA VAL A 553 32.56 -8.68 -8.77
C VAL A 553 32.40 -9.76 -9.83
N GLU A 554 33.07 -10.89 -9.62
CA GLU A 554 32.91 -12.10 -10.43
C GLU A 554 31.77 -12.94 -9.85
N CYS A 555 30.81 -13.31 -10.69
CA CYS A 555 29.63 -14.06 -10.29
C CYS A 555 29.24 -15.07 -11.38
N MET A 556 28.67 -16.21 -10.97
CA MET A 556 28.25 -17.25 -11.90
C MET A 556 26.75 -17.15 -12.17
N ILE A 557 26.33 -17.34 -13.42
CA ILE A 557 24.91 -17.36 -13.78
C ILE A 557 24.28 -18.67 -13.34
N LEU A 558 23.42 -18.64 -12.33
CA LEU A 558 22.67 -19.82 -11.85
C LEU A 558 21.44 -20.12 -12.72
N GLY A 559 20.89 -19.09 -13.35
CA GLY A 559 19.74 -19.19 -14.23
C GLY A 559 19.24 -17.80 -14.63
N TYR A 560 18.45 -17.73 -15.70
CA TYR A 560 17.87 -16.49 -16.18
C TYR A 560 16.42 -16.69 -16.62
N ASP A 561 15.61 -15.65 -16.48
CA ASP A 561 14.22 -15.58 -16.92
C ASP A 561 14.07 -14.39 -17.88
N ILE A 562 13.90 -14.70 -19.16
CA ILE A 562 13.78 -13.72 -20.25
C ILE A 562 12.43 -12.97 -20.17
N GLN A 563 11.36 -13.62 -19.72
CA GLN A 563 10.04 -12.99 -19.63
C GLN A 563 9.98 -11.96 -18.49
N ALA A 564 10.66 -12.26 -17.38
CA ALA A 564 10.76 -11.36 -16.24
C ALA A 564 11.93 -10.38 -16.33
N GLY A 565 12.87 -10.56 -17.27
CA GLY A 565 14.08 -9.76 -17.39
C GLY A 565 14.98 -9.88 -16.16
N ARG A 566 15.19 -11.10 -15.65
CA ARG A 566 15.94 -11.34 -14.39
C ARG A 566 17.00 -12.40 -14.58
N VAL A 567 18.23 -12.11 -14.14
CA VAL A 567 19.31 -13.09 -14.04
C VAL A 567 19.57 -13.41 -12.57
N SER A 568 19.64 -14.69 -12.21
CA SER A 568 20.03 -15.14 -10.88
C SER A 568 21.53 -15.43 -10.88
N LEU A 569 22.27 -14.74 -10.03
CA LEU A 569 23.72 -14.80 -9.94
C LEU A 569 24.15 -15.42 -8.60
N GLY A 570 25.25 -16.19 -8.61
CA GLY A 570 25.84 -16.79 -7.43
C GLY A 570 27.31 -16.39 -7.26
N LEU A 571 27.69 -15.91 -6.07
CA LEU A 571 29.08 -15.63 -5.71
C LEU A 571 29.77 -16.84 -5.06
N LYS A 572 29.00 -17.75 -4.45
CA LYS A 572 29.49 -18.98 -3.82
C LYS A 572 30.38 -19.82 -4.75
N GLN A 573 29.92 -20.07 -5.97
CA GLN A 573 30.52 -21.07 -6.87
C GLN A 573 31.93 -20.70 -7.36
N VAL A 574 32.35 -19.45 -7.18
CA VAL A 574 33.70 -18.95 -7.53
C VAL A 574 34.70 -19.24 -6.40
N THR A 575 34.24 -19.40 -5.16
CA THR A 575 35.08 -19.75 -4.00
C THR A 575 35.12 -21.26 -3.75
N ALA A 576 36.32 -21.83 -3.60
CA ALA A 576 36.53 -23.26 -3.36
C ALA A 576 35.80 -23.74 -2.09
N ASN A 577 35.06 -24.84 -2.21
CA ASN A 577 34.28 -25.43 -1.13
C ASN A 577 35.20 -26.06 -0.06
N PRO A 578 35.22 -25.55 1.18
CA PRO A 578 36.08 -26.10 2.25
C PRO A 578 35.70 -27.55 2.63
N TRP A 579 34.47 -27.97 2.36
CA TRP A 579 33.91 -29.26 2.77
C TRP A 579 34.35 -30.44 1.91
N ASP A 580 34.72 -30.21 0.64
CA ASP A 580 35.23 -31.29 -0.22
C ASP A 580 36.59 -31.82 0.28
N THR A 581 37.36 -30.98 0.99
CA THR A 581 38.65 -31.38 1.60
C THR A 581 38.54 -31.88 3.05
N ILE A 582 37.34 -31.87 3.65
CA ILE A 582 37.16 -32.21 5.07
C ILE A 582 37.41 -33.69 5.35
N GLY A 583 37.05 -34.56 4.41
CA GLY A 583 37.24 -36.01 4.53
C GLY A 583 38.71 -36.42 4.55
N GLU A 584 39.58 -35.66 3.89
CA GLU A 584 41.03 -35.89 3.88
C GLU A 584 41.73 -35.24 5.09
N LYS A 585 41.28 -34.05 5.51
CA LYS A 585 41.90 -33.32 6.64
C LYS A 585 41.52 -33.86 8.02
N TYR A 586 40.29 -34.34 8.19
CA TYR A 586 39.76 -34.76 9.50
C TYR A 586 39.15 -36.18 9.45
N PRO A 587 39.99 -37.23 9.30
CA PRO A 587 39.51 -38.60 9.36
C PRO A 587 39.02 -38.96 10.77
N VAL A 588 38.08 -39.91 10.84
CA VAL A 588 37.60 -40.47 12.12
C VAL A 588 38.78 -41.00 12.94
N GLY A 589 38.86 -40.60 14.21
CA GLY A 589 39.96 -40.91 15.13
C GLY A 589 41.09 -39.88 15.18
N SER A 590 41.05 -38.83 14.34
CA SER A 590 42.02 -37.74 14.41
C SER A 590 41.81 -36.86 15.64
N ARG A 591 42.92 -36.35 16.22
CA ARG A 591 42.90 -35.37 17.31
C ARG A 591 42.82 -33.97 16.71
N VAL A 592 41.81 -33.21 17.12
CA VAL A 592 41.56 -31.86 16.64
C VAL A 592 41.54 -30.89 17.82
N LYS A 593 41.99 -29.66 17.57
CA LYS A 593 41.90 -28.55 18.52
C LYS A 593 40.84 -27.58 18.01
N GLY A 594 40.01 -27.07 18.91
CA GLY A 594 39.04 -26.07 18.54
C GLY A 594 38.52 -25.28 19.72
N LYS A 595 37.93 -24.12 19.42
CA LYS A 595 37.39 -23.19 20.43
C LYS A 595 35.90 -23.41 20.63
N VAL A 596 35.46 -23.44 21.88
CA VAL A 596 34.04 -23.59 22.21
C VAL A 596 33.29 -22.29 21.87
N VAL A 597 32.53 -22.28 20.77
CA VAL A 597 31.74 -21.11 20.35
C VAL A 597 30.45 -21.00 21.14
N LYS A 598 29.79 -22.14 21.39
CA LYS A 598 28.45 -22.16 21.98
C LYS A 598 28.21 -23.41 22.82
N ILE A 599 27.68 -23.22 24.03
CA ILE A 599 27.30 -24.31 24.93
C ILE A 599 25.76 -24.40 24.95
N THR A 600 25.24 -25.63 24.86
CA THR A 600 23.81 -25.94 24.93
C THR A 600 23.55 -27.00 26.00
N ASN A 601 22.29 -27.26 26.34
CA ASN A 601 21.94 -28.25 27.36
C ASN A 601 22.35 -29.69 26.98
N ALA A 602 22.49 -29.99 25.68
CA ALA A 602 22.85 -31.32 25.19
C ALA A 602 24.35 -31.49 24.88
N GLY A 603 25.11 -30.40 24.77
CA GLY A 603 26.50 -30.45 24.31
C GLY A 603 27.08 -29.08 23.97
N ALA A 604 28.32 -29.05 23.48
CA ALA A 604 29.04 -27.85 23.10
C ALA A 604 29.42 -27.86 21.60
N PHE A 605 29.33 -26.70 20.95
CA PHE A 605 29.83 -26.46 19.59
C PHE A 605 31.24 -25.92 19.65
N VAL A 606 32.13 -26.57 18.93
CA VAL A 606 33.58 -26.33 18.92
C VAL A 606 33.96 -25.96 17.49
N ALA A 607 34.43 -24.73 17.28
CA ALA A 607 34.95 -24.29 15.99
C ALA A 607 36.36 -24.84 15.81
N LEU A 608 36.56 -25.61 14.73
CA LEU A 608 37.87 -26.16 14.36
C LEU A 608 38.64 -25.22 13.43
N GLU A 609 37.96 -24.74 12.38
CA GLU A 609 38.48 -23.79 11.38
C GLU A 609 37.35 -22.79 10.99
N ASP A 610 37.69 -21.72 10.27
CA ASP A 610 36.74 -20.68 9.81
C ASP A 610 35.61 -21.29 8.95
N GLY A 611 34.45 -21.51 9.58
CA GLY A 611 33.24 -22.03 8.93
C GLY A 611 32.98 -23.52 9.15
N ILE A 612 33.78 -24.21 9.96
CA ILE A 612 33.60 -25.63 10.29
C ILE A 612 33.39 -25.76 11.81
N ASP A 613 32.14 -26.05 12.18
CA ASP A 613 31.72 -26.28 13.56
C ASP A 613 31.52 -27.77 13.82
N ALA A 614 32.09 -28.26 14.93
CA ALA A 614 31.97 -29.63 15.36
C ALA A 614 31.18 -29.72 16.69
N PHE A 615 30.41 -30.78 16.87
CA PHE A 615 29.50 -30.94 18.00
C PHE A 615 30.04 -31.98 19.00
N LEU A 616 30.17 -31.57 20.26
CA LEU A 616 30.59 -32.40 21.39
C LEU A 616 29.38 -32.68 22.27
N HIS A 617 28.94 -33.94 22.36
CA HIS A 617 27.80 -34.31 23.21
C HIS A 617 28.19 -34.35 24.69
N GLY A 618 27.28 -33.99 25.59
CA GLY A 618 27.54 -33.96 27.05
C GLY A 618 27.95 -35.31 27.64
N ASP A 619 27.47 -36.39 27.02
CA ASP A 619 27.84 -37.75 27.40
C ASP A 619 29.29 -38.10 27.01
N ASP A 620 29.92 -37.40 26.06
CA ASP A 620 31.29 -37.67 25.62
C ASP A 620 32.34 -36.78 26.31
N ILE A 621 31.94 -36.05 27.38
CA ILE A 621 32.78 -35.13 28.15
C ILE A 621 33.53 -35.83 29.30
N SER A 622 32.90 -36.78 30.01
CA SER A 622 33.54 -37.42 31.18
C SER A 622 33.12 -38.89 31.38
N TRP A 623 34.06 -39.72 31.83
CA TRP A 623 33.87 -41.16 32.13
C TRP A 623 33.22 -41.44 33.49
N THR A 624 33.31 -40.52 34.45
CA THR A 624 33.04 -40.81 35.86
C THR A 624 31.80 -40.11 36.42
N LYS A 625 31.26 -39.10 35.72
CA LYS A 625 30.05 -38.39 36.15
C LYS A 625 29.12 -38.18 34.97
N LYS A 626 27.82 -38.44 35.18
CA LYS A 626 26.77 -38.08 34.23
C LYS A 626 26.49 -36.58 34.35
N ILE A 627 27.05 -35.80 33.44
CA ILE A 627 26.95 -34.34 33.44
C ILE A 627 25.56 -33.93 32.96
N LYS A 628 24.77 -33.28 33.82
CA LYS A 628 23.44 -32.74 33.45
C LYS A 628 23.52 -31.40 32.71
N HIS A 629 24.60 -30.64 32.92
CA HIS A 629 24.85 -29.36 32.25
C HIS A 629 26.33 -29.26 31.86
N PRO A 630 26.67 -29.22 30.56
CA PRO A 630 28.07 -29.16 30.10
C PRO A 630 28.78 -27.84 30.45
N GLY A 631 28.04 -26.78 30.83
CA GLY A 631 28.61 -25.50 31.26
C GLY A 631 29.24 -25.49 32.65
N SER A 632 29.29 -26.62 33.37
CA SER A 632 30.04 -26.74 34.62
C SER A 632 31.52 -27.08 34.41
N GLU A 633 31.88 -27.59 33.23
CA GLU A 633 33.24 -28.07 32.91
C GLU A 633 33.85 -27.35 31.69
N LEU A 634 33.04 -26.69 30.86
CA LEU A 634 33.49 -25.99 29.66
C LEU A 634 33.08 -24.51 29.74
N GLU A 635 34.01 -23.62 29.45
CA GLU A 635 33.77 -22.18 29.29
C GLU A 635 33.63 -21.81 27.81
N GLN A 636 32.84 -20.77 27.52
CA GLN A 636 32.75 -20.20 26.17
C GLN A 636 34.12 -19.58 25.80
N ASP A 637 34.56 -19.77 24.56
CA ASP A 637 35.88 -19.43 24.01
C ASP A 637 37.08 -20.24 24.54
N GLN A 638 36.84 -21.27 25.37
CA GLN A 638 37.89 -22.19 25.79
C GLN A 638 38.37 -23.04 24.62
N GLU A 639 39.70 -23.19 24.50
CA GLU A 639 40.31 -24.10 23.54
C GLU A 639 40.35 -25.52 24.12
N ILE A 640 39.79 -26.48 23.38
CA ILE A 640 39.74 -27.88 23.78
C ILE A 640 40.35 -28.78 22.72
N GLU A 641 41.04 -29.83 23.16
CA GLU A 641 41.46 -30.93 22.30
C GLU A 641 40.40 -32.03 22.36
N ALA A 642 39.95 -32.54 21.22
CA ALA A 642 38.97 -33.62 21.14
C ALA A 642 39.28 -34.56 19.97
N VAL A 643 38.73 -35.77 20.00
CA VAL A 643 38.88 -36.75 18.92
C VAL A 643 37.63 -36.75 18.06
N VAL A 644 37.79 -36.80 16.74
CA VAL A 644 36.68 -36.96 15.79
C VAL A 644 36.12 -38.36 15.90
N ILE A 645 34.88 -38.50 16.39
CA ILE A 645 34.17 -39.78 16.48
C ILE A 645 33.50 -40.10 15.13
N GLU A 646 32.91 -39.09 14.51
CA GLU A 646 32.12 -39.24 13.29
C GLU A 646 32.31 -37.99 12.44
N ASN A 647 32.53 -38.20 11.15
CA ASN A 647 32.62 -37.13 10.16
C ASN A 647 31.64 -37.46 9.04
N ASP A 648 30.58 -36.66 8.93
CA ASP A 648 29.60 -36.72 7.85
C ASP A 648 29.74 -35.47 6.99
N ALA A 649 30.45 -35.62 5.87
CA ALA A 649 30.72 -34.56 4.91
C ALA A 649 29.47 -34.15 4.12
N GLU A 650 28.49 -35.05 3.94
CA GLU A 650 27.25 -34.76 3.22
C GLU A 650 26.27 -33.94 4.07
N SER A 651 26.18 -34.23 5.36
CA SER A 651 25.30 -33.48 6.28
C SER A 651 25.97 -32.29 6.98
N HIS A 652 27.23 -32.01 6.64
CA HIS A 652 28.05 -30.96 7.24
C HIS A 652 28.12 -31.07 8.77
N ARG A 653 28.34 -32.28 9.30
CA ARG A 653 28.35 -32.56 10.75
C ARG A 653 29.59 -33.34 11.16
N ILE A 654 30.32 -32.81 12.14
CA ILE A 654 31.46 -33.48 12.78
C ILE A 654 31.11 -33.71 14.24
N ARG A 655 31.20 -34.95 14.74
CA ARG A 655 31.05 -35.26 16.17
C ARG A 655 32.40 -35.43 16.83
N LEU A 656 32.58 -34.77 17.96
CA LEU A 656 33.79 -34.83 18.78
C LEU A 656 33.53 -35.57 20.08
N GLY A 657 34.57 -36.21 20.61
CA GLY A 657 34.57 -36.77 21.95
C GLY A 657 35.84 -36.48 22.73
N LEU A 658 35.67 -36.17 24.01
CA LEU A 658 36.77 -35.98 24.97
C LEU A 658 37.14 -37.30 25.66
N LYS A 659 36.20 -38.23 25.80
CA LYS A 659 36.40 -39.56 26.41
C LYS A 659 37.54 -40.36 25.78
N GLN A 660 37.70 -40.27 24.47
CA GLN A 660 38.65 -41.05 23.69
C GLN A 660 40.11 -40.59 23.87
N LEU A 661 40.36 -39.50 24.62
CA LEU A 661 41.71 -39.01 24.94
C LEU A 661 42.34 -39.70 26.16
N THR A 662 41.53 -40.31 27.04
CA THR A 662 41.98 -40.89 28.31
C THR A 662 41.67 -42.38 28.34
N ASP A 663 42.62 -43.21 28.81
CA ASP A 663 42.41 -44.66 28.94
C ASP A 663 41.24 -44.97 29.87
N ASN A 664 40.46 -46.00 29.51
CA ASN A 664 39.22 -46.34 30.22
C ASN A 664 39.52 -46.76 31.68
N PRO A 665 39.11 -45.98 32.70
CA PRO A 665 39.38 -46.29 34.11
C PRO A 665 38.74 -47.61 34.55
N TRP A 666 37.68 -48.07 33.88
CA TRP A 666 37.03 -49.36 34.16
C TRP A 666 37.84 -50.57 33.69
N LYS A 667 38.65 -50.42 32.63
CA LYS A 667 39.60 -51.48 32.22
C LYS A 667 40.74 -51.59 33.22
N LEU A 668 41.30 -50.45 33.64
CA LEU A 668 42.36 -50.41 34.64
C LEU A 668 41.89 -50.99 35.99
N PHE A 669 40.68 -50.64 36.44
CA PHE A 669 40.09 -51.21 37.65
C PHE A 669 39.85 -52.72 37.53
N ALA A 670 39.35 -53.21 36.39
CA ALA A 670 39.13 -54.64 36.16
C ALA A 670 40.43 -55.46 36.10
N GLU A 671 41.52 -54.86 35.63
CA GLU A 671 42.86 -55.48 35.63
C GLU A 671 43.53 -55.44 37.01
N ALA A 672 43.35 -54.35 37.76
CA ALA A 672 43.91 -54.18 39.11
C ALA A 672 43.15 -55.00 40.19
N HIS A 673 41.84 -55.13 40.07
CA HIS A 673 40.96 -55.74 41.07
C HIS A 673 40.10 -56.86 40.47
N LYS A 674 40.61 -58.10 40.56
CA LYS A 674 39.87 -59.29 40.12
C LYS A 674 38.68 -59.59 41.05
N PRO A 675 37.56 -60.14 40.53
CA PRO A 675 36.46 -60.65 41.35
C PRO A 675 37.02 -61.57 42.44
N GLY A 676 36.81 -61.16 43.68
CA GLY A 676 37.35 -61.83 44.85
C GLY A 676 38.33 -61.04 45.71
N SER A 677 38.74 -59.84 45.28
CA SER A 677 39.54 -58.92 46.10
C SER A 677 38.69 -58.14 47.10
N THR A 678 39.31 -57.75 48.22
CA THR A 678 38.71 -56.85 49.23
C THR A 678 39.21 -55.43 49.04
N LEU A 679 38.32 -54.44 49.08
CA LEU A 679 38.68 -53.02 49.04
C LEU A 679 37.93 -52.23 50.10
N GLU A 680 38.54 -51.14 50.54
CA GLU A 680 37.92 -50.14 51.41
C GLU A 680 37.27 -49.08 50.53
N GLY A 681 35.98 -48.81 50.73
CA GLY A 681 35.24 -47.79 49.99
C GLY A 681 34.40 -46.92 50.91
N GLU A 682 34.08 -45.71 50.46
CA GLU A 682 33.29 -44.73 51.20
C GLU A 682 31.83 -44.79 50.76
N ILE A 683 30.88 -44.81 51.70
CA ILE A 683 29.45 -44.84 51.38
C ILE A 683 29.01 -43.48 50.82
N THR A 684 28.66 -43.40 49.53
CA THR A 684 28.19 -42.15 48.89
C THR A 684 26.69 -41.94 48.99
N SER A 685 25.89 -43.01 48.98
CA SER A 685 24.44 -42.91 49.10
C SER A 685 23.80 -44.16 49.69
N ILE A 686 22.77 -43.97 50.50
CA ILE A 686 21.98 -45.05 51.11
C ILE A 686 20.59 -45.01 50.48
N THR A 687 20.19 -46.10 49.83
CA THR A 687 18.89 -46.20 49.15
C THR A 687 18.08 -47.40 49.64
N GLU A 688 16.78 -47.41 49.36
CA GLU A 688 15.87 -48.52 49.70
C GLU A 688 16.17 -49.84 49.00
N PHE A 689 17.25 -49.99 48.24
CA PHE A 689 17.63 -51.27 47.61
C PHE A 689 19.11 -51.63 47.79
N GLY A 690 19.90 -50.77 48.44
CA GLY A 690 21.31 -51.02 48.71
C GLY A 690 22.12 -49.79 49.11
N LEU A 691 23.38 -50.01 49.46
CA LEU A 691 24.37 -48.96 49.71
C LEU A 691 25.22 -48.74 48.47
N PHE A 692 25.39 -47.48 48.05
CA PHE A 692 26.39 -47.10 47.05
C PHE A 692 27.70 -46.81 47.76
N VAL A 693 28.75 -47.51 47.34
CA VAL A 693 30.10 -47.41 47.91
C VAL A 693 31.05 -46.99 46.81
N LYS A 694 31.78 -45.91 47.04
CA LYS A 694 32.81 -45.37 46.15
C LYS A 694 34.15 -45.98 46.50
N ALA A 695 34.75 -46.67 45.53
CA ALA A 695 36.10 -47.21 45.63
C ALA A 695 37.16 -46.09 45.54
N PRO A 696 38.41 -46.34 45.99
CA PRO A 696 39.49 -45.35 45.99
C PRO A 696 39.81 -44.78 44.60
N GLU A 697 39.53 -45.53 43.54
CA GLU A 697 39.71 -45.14 42.13
C GLU A 697 38.57 -44.27 41.58
N GLY A 698 37.62 -43.84 42.43
CA GLY A 698 36.54 -42.94 42.06
C GLY A 698 35.31 -43.61 41.44
N ILE A 699 35.31 -44.94 41.33
CA ILE A 699 34.22 -45.76 40.78
C ILE A 699 33.19 -46.09 41.86
N GLU A 700 31.90 -45.96 41.53
CA GLU A 700 30.80 -46.30 42.44
C GLU A 700 30.27 -47.72 42.16
N GLY A 701 30.06 -48.49 43.22
CA GLY A 701 29.43 -49.81 43.13
C GLY A 701 28.32 -50.00 44.16
N LEU A 702 27.45 -50.97 43.90
CA LEU A 702 26.24 -51.21 44.69
C LEU A 702 26.40 -52.43 45.59
N VAL A 703 26.15 -52.26 46.89
CA VAL A 703 25.96 -53.34 47.86
C VAL A 703 24.46 -53.61 48.02
N ASN A 704 23.99 -54.76 47.53
CA ASN A 704 22.58 -55.15 47.63
C ASN A 704 22.20 -55.53 49.08
N LYS A 705 20.93 -55.31 49.47
CA LYS A 705 20.36 -55.64 50.80
C LYS A 705 20.72 -57.04 51.30
N THR A 706 20.73 -58.03 50.41
CA THR A 706 21.00 -59.43 50.74
C THR A 706 22.46 -59.69 51.12
N ASN A 707 23.36 -58.75 50.80
CA ASN A 707 24.80 -58.85 50.98
C ASN A 707 25.34 -57.91 52.08
N LEU A 708 24.45 -57.29 52.86
CA LEU A 708 24.77 -56.33 53.95
C LEU A 708 24.99 -57.00 55.33
N SER A 709 24.33 -58.13 55.61
CA SER A 709 24.41 -58.84 56.91
C SER A 709 24.47 -60.37 56.74
N GLU A 710 24.92 -61.10 57.77
CA GLU A 710 25.00 -62.57 57.75
C GLU A 710 23.65 -63.26 57.86
N ASP A 711 22.74 -62.71 58.67
CA ASP A 711 21.43 -63.27 58.93
C ASP A 711 20.36 -62.71 57.99
N ARG A 712 19.64 -63.64 57.36
CA ARG A 712 18.55 -63.36 56.40
C ARG A 712 17.30 -62.75 57.05
N ASN A 713 17.23 -62.75 58.39
CA ASN A 713 16.05 -62.37 59.18
C ASN A 713 16.16 -61.00 59.89
N ILE A 714 17.23 -60.23 59.68
CA ILE A 714 17.32 -58.87 60.23
C ILE A 714 16.60 -57.90 59.29
N PRO A 715 15.65 -57.07 59.76
CA PRO A 715 15.00 -56.05 58.94
C PRO A 715 16.01 -55.06 58.37
N PHE A 716 15.82 -54.66 57.10
CA PHE A 716 16.71 -53.72 56.41
C PHE A 716 16.92 -52.39 57.17
N GLU A 717 15.90 -51.92 57.90
CA GLU A 717 15.97 -50.71 58.73
C GLU A 717 16.95 -50.80 59.90
N GLU A 718 17.20 -52.01 60.42
CA GLU A 718 18.13 -52.23 61.52
C GLU A 718 19.58 -52.35 61.03
N ALA A 719 19.79 -52.94 59.86
CA ALA A 719 21.11 -53.06 59.23
C ALA A 719 21.64 -51.70 58.72
N VAL A 720 20.76 -50.82 58.25
CA VAL A 720 21.12 -49.49 57.72
C VAL A 720 21.41 -48.48 58.85
N LYS A 721 20.82 -48.64 60.04
CA LYS A 721 21.11 -47.78 61.20
C LYS A 721 22.58 -47.78 61.64
N ASN A 722 23.33 -48.82 61.26
CA ASN A 722 24.75 -48.96 61.59
C ASN A 722 25.70 -48.27 60.60
N TYR A 723 25.19 -47.66 59.52
CA TYR A 723 26.00 -47.03 58.48
C TYR A 723 25.51 -45.62 58.17
N LYS A 724 26.43 -44.65 58.11
CA LYS A 724 26.17 -43.27 57.70
C LYS A 724 26.83 -42.98 56.35
N VAL A 725 26.25 -42.04 55.60
CA VAL A 725 26.87 -41.51 54.37
C VAL A 725 28.21 -40.87 54.75
N GLY A 726 29.30 -41.29 54.09
CA GLY A 726 30.68 -40.90 54.40
C GLY A 726 31.47 -41.90 55.25
N ASP A 727 30.83 -42.95 55.78
CA ASP A 727 31.55 -43.99 56.51
C ASP A 727 32.37 -44.87 55.56
N LYS A 728 33.57 -45.28 56.01
CA LYS A 728 34.40 -46.23 55.29
C LYS A 728 34.01 -47.66 55.60
N ILE A 729 33.79 -48.46 54.56
CA ILE A 729 33.38 -49.85 54.67
C ILE A 729 34.28 -50.74 53.79
N ASN A 730 34.70 -51.87 54.36
CA ASN A 730 35.41 -52.90 53.62
C ASN A 730 34.41 -53.78 52.88
N VAL A 731 34.56 -53.86 51.56
CA VAL A 731 33.67 -54.60 50.66
C VAL A 731 34.44 -55.60 49.81
N TYR A 732 33.78 -56.71 49.50
CA TYR A 732 34.27 -57.74 48.60
C TYR A 732 33.77 -57.48 47.17
N VAL A 733 34.64 -57.54 46.18
CA VAL A 733 34.25 -57.45 44.76
C VAL A 733 33.62 -58.77 44.33
N VAL A 734 32.31 -58.76 44.08
CA VAL A 734 31.58 -59.95 43.61
C VAL A 734 31.67 -60.07 42.10
N ASP A 735 31.40 -58.97 41.41
CA ASP A 735 31.34 -58.92 39.95
C ASP A 735 31.68 -57.51 39.44
N VAL A 736 32.42 -57.46 38.34
CA VAL A 736 32.83 -56.21 37.66
C VAL A 736 32.35 -56.31 36.22
N ASN A 737 31.30 -55.55 35.88
CA ASN A 737 30.78 -55.50 34.52
C ASN A 737 31.27 -54.23 33.81
N VAL A 738 32.28 -54.39 32.95
CA VAL A 738 32.92 -53.31 32.19
C VAL A 738 31.99 -52.71 31.13
N GLU A 739 31.10 -53.50 30.53
CA GLU A 739 30.17 -53.01 29.49
C GLU A 739 29.04 -52.15 30.06
N LYS A 740 28.59 -52.46 31.29
CA LYS A 740 27.47 -51.76 31.95
C LYS A 740 27.92 -50.74 32.98
N GLU A 741 29.23 -50.55 33.14
CA GLU A 741 29.81 -49.63 34.13
C GLU A 741 29.21 -49.88 35.53
N LYS A 742 29.13 -51.15 35.94
CA LYS A 742 28.53 -51.56 37.22
C LYS A 742 29.44 -52.51 37.99
N ILE A 743 29.59 -52.24 39.28
CA ILE A 743 30.30 -53.11 40.22
C ILE A 743 29.33 -53.55 41.31
N ALA A 744 29.31 -54.86 41.58
CA ALA A 744 28.56 -55.44 42.69
C ALA A 744 29.51 -55.72 43.86
N PHE A 745 29.18 -55.14 45.01
CA PHE A 745 29.95 -55.29 46.25
C PHE A 745 29.18 -56.14 47.28
N SER A 746 29.92 -56.86 48.13
CA SER A 746 29.34 -57.71 49.19
C SER A 746 30.12 -57.59 50.50
N VAL A 747 29.42 -57.24 51.57
CA VAL A 747 29.99 -57.17 52.94
C VAL A 747 29.93 -58.55 53.60
N ARG A 748 28.94 -59.36 53.22
CA ARG A 748 28.75 -60.73 53.73
C ARG A 748 29.87 -61.67 53.30
N GLU A 749 30.31 -61.59 52.04
CA GLU A 749 31.41 -62.43 51.55
C GLU A 749 32.77 -61.99 52.09
N PHE A 750 32.95 -60.69 52.39
CA PHE A 750 34.12 -60.19 53.10
C PHE A 750 34.27 -60.87 54.48
N LYS A 751 33.20 -60.89 55.29
CA LYS A 751 33.22 -61.55 56.62
C LYS A 751 33.48 -63.05 56.52
N LYS A 752 32.82 -63.76 55.60
CA LYS A 752 33.06 -65.20 55.35
C LYS A 752 34.48 -65.50 54.87
N ALA A 753 35.07 -64.62 54.06
CA ALA A 753 36.47 -64.73 53.64
C ALA A 753 37.42 -64.53 54.83
N GLN A 754 37.10 -63.59 55.73
CA GLN A 754 37.87 -63.35 56.95
C GLN A 754 37.79 -64.53 57.93
N GLU A 755 36.60 -65.12 58.11
CA GLU A 755 36.41 -66.34 58.91
C GLU A 755 37.13 -67.54 58.30
N ARG A 756 37.03 -67.74 56.98
CA ARG A 756 37.79 -68.80 56.28
C ARG A 756 39.30 -68.61 56.42
N ALA A 757 39.79 -67.37 56.35
CA ALA A 757 41.21 -67.06 56.56
C ALA A 757 41.63 -67.30 58.02
N ALA A 758 40.81 -66.93 59.00
CA ALA A 758 41.06 -67.18 60.42
C ALA A 758 41.03 -68.68 60.78
N ILE A 759 40.07 -69.44 60.23
CA ILE A 759 39.99 -70.91 60.37
C ILE A 759 41.20 -71.57 59.72
N SER A 760 41.64 -71.09 58.55
CA SER A 760 42.85 -71.60 57.89
C SER A 760 44.12 -71.33 58.71
N GLN A 761 44.21 -70.18 59.39
CA GLN A 761 45.29 -69.87 60.32
C GLN A 761 45.25 -70.67 61.62
N TYR A 762 44.06 -71.06 62.10
CA TYR A 762 43.89 -71.94 63.25
C TYR A 762 44.24 -73.40 62.93
N ILE A 763 43.87 -73.89 61.75
CA ILE A 763 44.22 -75.24 61.26
C ILE A 763 45.74 -75.35 60.99
N ALA A 764 46.42 -74.23 60.70
CA ALA A 764 47.87 -74.19 60.51
C ALA A 764 48.68 -74.13 61.82
N LYS A 765 48.04 -74.08 63.00
CA LYS A 765 48.70 -74.24 64.31
C LYS A 765 48.49 -75.68 64.82
N PRO A 766 49.53 -76.53 64.89
CA PRO A 766 49.40 -77.85 65.49
C PRO A 766 49.45 -77.72 67.03
N ASP A 767 48.39 -78.14 67.71
CA ASP A 767 48.48 -78.53 69.13
C ASP A 767 48.80 -80.03 69.19
N GLU A 768 49.86 -80.37 69.94
CA GLU A 768 50.25 -81.72 70.34
C GLU A 768 49.22 -82.34 71.30
N ASN A 769 49.01 -83.67 71.19
CA ASN A 769 48.06 -84.54 71.90
C ASN A 769 46.58 -84.38 71.47
N ASP A 770 45.84 -85.38 71.02
CA ASP A 770 45.77 -86.77 71.49
C ASP A 770 45.17 -87.69 70.39
N GLY A 771 45.40 -89.01 70.55
CA GLY A 771 45.38 -90.03 69.50
C GLY A 771 44.09 -90.25 68.70
N ALA A 772 44.29 -90.55 67.42
CA ALA A 772 43.28 -91.02 66.50
C ALA A 772 42.80 -92.42 66.89
N TYR A 773 41.52 -92.56 67.22
CA TYR A 773 40.80 -93.82 67.07
C TYR A 773 39.89 -93.71 65.85
N THR A 774 40.34 -94.25 64.72
CA THR A 774 39.52 -94.40 63.51
C THR A 774 38.61 -95.62 63.61
N PHE A 775 37.37 -95.45 63.14
CA PHE A 775 36.30 -96.44 62.97
C PHE A 775 36.70 -97.72 62.19
N GLY A 776 37.92 -97.79 61.64
CA GLY A 776 38.53 -98.98 61.03
C GLY A 776 39.02 -100.04 62.02
N ASP A 777 39.32 -99.68 63.28
CA ASP A 777 39.68 -100.65 64.33
C ASP A 777 38.47 -101.36 64.95
N PHE A 778 37.24 -100.90 64.66
CA PHE A 778 36.00 -101.53 65.14
C PHE A 778 35.49 -102.65 64.21
N LEU A 779 36.06 -102.79 63.01
CA LEU A 779 35.62 -103.75 61.99
C LEU A 779 36.54 -104.99 61.84
N GLN A 780 37.60 -105.10 62.67
CA GLN A 780 38.40 -106.34 62.79
C GLN A 780 37.98 -107.25 63.97
N THR A 781 37.05 -106.82 64.83
CA THR A 781 36.60 -107.58 66.01
C THR A 781 35.24 -108.28 65.83
N GLN A 782 34.92 -108.74 64.61
CA GLN A 782 33.79 -109.65 64.37
C GLN A 782 34.17 -110.95 63.65
N LYS A 783 35.45 -111.35 63.68
CA LYS A 783 35.90 -112.72 63.40
C LYS A 783 37.08 -113.11 64.28
N LYS A 784 36.80 -113.39 65.56
CA LYS A 784 37.34 -114.47 66.39
C LYS A 784 36.94 -114.23 67.85
N ASP A 785 36.00 -115.06 68.30
CA ASP A 785 35.61 -115.43 69.67
C ASP A 785 35.43 -114.35 70.75
#